data_AF-A0AAW7YE46-F1
#
_entry.id   AF-A0AAW7YE46-F1
#
_cell.length_a   1.000
_cell.length_b   1.000
_cell.length_c   1.000
_cell.angle_alpha   90.00
_cell.angle_beta   90.00
_cell.angle_gamma   90.00
#
_symmetry.space_group_name_H-M   'P 1'
#
loop_
_entity.id
_entity.type
_entity.pdbx_description
1 polymer ?
#
loop_
_entity_poly.entity_id
_entity_poly.type
_entity_poly.pdbx_seq_one_letter_code
_entity_poly.pdbx_strand_id
1 'polypeptide(L)'
;MNEIIKSKQTIKLKKEVDLYFKNKALQVFNKKKPSGKEYSYKVHNSDNVIGLNSGYDWLYLVGNNWLKNNNQNIALMVGFNDWKLGFTADYLPEYRTAFLPRNKMSFLDIHKLKKLKHKPSVIIVWGYTESQHVTRYAKKNNLPIYRMEDAFIRSAKLGAQHATPYSLILDKTGFYYNCYEPSDIENILNTYDFKADTALMQNAQECIKLIKELRLSKYNLPRKNVEGVNQNIKLRKRVAVLGQVDGDASIRLGNPDNWTSEELIKLAIYENPNCEIFYRPHPEVYQGFQNSKFKAQSVEKYATITTPDENIIDFIEAVDHVYTISSLSGFEAVIRNKKVTTVGAPFYSGWGVTDDRVTIKRRTAKLSIEEVFAGTYLLYPRYLGDHSNIHTGFLAAAYRICAEREIEEHKYYKAISVDKENDKYLLSTNFWPMYFFTNNYTGKDFDSAINDINFSDFLFGANADLFKSTLLHAVYGKLNNHKSKELFLHKVRSHIEYHILNDFLLRAIKIKKEAVLISNLSWLLSEVGDIDDAIQVMSACDDIEENDTDILPPIISNNSLQLDILKNSKQFNESLDLAFYAMLNNEANSGLFLKVAQIAELTFDWKSVAKLSTFMQHINWELHNRAAVHMGLENIPTDRALDKKNLFIQLAKQLIQNPDRLNRTTAIVKHFFDNDFPLEVFLAILNLDNAQTHQKVIALIETGKVEQASHLIQNLLSNNPITDKLLVTYSKVLFEEGKYDEVEDILMQAINIEPSHANYTELLRLLKFQGRFSEAIHWVSVAKEQNIKLTDDGHIMPIYFGLKKIELGFKCFLQSAVREKLVSYFGNDKYKESESLDADDLFLICSFGPAEEVRFASVYNEISSALGNENFKISCEPRLLEIFSRSFPNIRFIPVTRARNFNPNIPRELFDKTPGSDLVNILDNTGYKVAKESKQIKLLSELLWHFRKNYKDFPVQDGYLKTNHDKNKLLAERLPKNKTLVGIGWRSQLTNSQRNIHYLTIQELEPLFKIKNITFVNLQYDNCNSEISWVEERYPGKLINLDDIDQYNDFDSVLSLMENLDMVIAPCTVTTDLAGAIGCPTIYLSTHGEILWRMKDEENTDVWFDSMKHVFSPPGNKKVLVQELCDKLENWKNEQTKNGTN
;
A
#
# COMPACT_ATOMS: atom_id res chain seq x y z
N MET A 1 50.02 58.34 -20.26
CA MET A 1 50.78 57.05 -20.18
C MET A 1 50.47 56.28 -18.89
N ASN A 2 50.51 56.91 -17.71
CA ASN A 2 50.24 56.24 -16.43
C ASN A 2 48.82 55.66 -16.27
N GLU A 3 47.78 56.23 -16.90
CA GLU A 3 46.42 55.68 -16.88
C GLU A 3 46.26 54.41 -17.74
N ILE A 4 46.99 54.33 -18.86
CA ILE A 4 46.98 53.15 -19.75
C ILE A 4 47.72 51.97 -19.10
N ILE A 5 48.73 52.26 -18.27
CA ILE A 5 49.46 51.24 -17.49
C ILE A 5 48.59 50.73 -16.34
N LYS A 6 47.86 51.61 -15.63
CA LYS A 6 46.88 51.21 -14.61
C LYS A 6 45.72 50.39 -15.17
N SER A 7 45.17 50.72 -16.35
CA SER A 7 44.08 49.94 -16.94
C SER A 7 44.54 48.55 -17.41
N LYS A 8 45.74 48.44 -18.01
CA LYS A 8 46.32 47.15 -18.39
C LYS A 8 46.68 46.27 -17.18
N GLN A 9 47.19 46.85 -16.09
CA GLN A 9 47.43 46.12 -14.85
C GLN A 9 46.12 45.67 -14.19
N THR A 10 45.09 46.50 -14.19
CA THR A 10 43.78 46.14 -13.60
C THR A 10 43.07 45.05 -14.39
N ILE A 11 43.14 45.09 -15.73
CA ILE A 11 42.59 44.03 -16.60
C ILE A 11 43.39 42.73 -16.47
N LYS A 12 44.72 42.82 -16.31
CA LYS A 12 45.57 41.65 -16.06
C LYS A 12 45.28 41.03 -14.69
N LEU A 13 45.12 41.85 -13.65
CA LEU A 13 44.73 41.39 -12.31
C LEU A 13 43.35 40.75 -12.32
N LYS A 14 42.37 41.35 -13.01
CA LYS A 14 41.02 40.79 -13.14
C LYS A 14 41.04 39.46 -13.89
N LYS A 15 41.81 39.35 -14.97
CA LYS A 15 42.03 38.07 -15.67
C LYS A 15 42.75 37.04 -14.82
N GLU A 16 43.75 37.42 -14.03
CA GLU A 16 44.47 36.50 -13.13
C GLU A 16 43.60 36.06 -11.95
N VAL A 17 42.75 36.94 -11.42
CA VAL A 17 41.75 36.63 -10.39
C VAL A 17 40.63 35.74 -10.95
N ASP A 18 40.10 36.06 -12.13
CA ASP A 18 39.11 35.22 -12.82
C ASP A 18 39.71 33.87 -13.19
N LEU A 19 40.96 33.81 -13.63
CA LEU A 19 41.67 32.56 -13.91
C LEU A 19 41.99 31.80 -12.61
N TYR A 20 42.28 32.49 -11.50
CA TYR A 20 42.45 31.89 -10.18
C TYR A 20 41.14 31.27 -9.68
N PHE A 21 40.00 31.98 -9.77
CA PHE A 21 38.69 31.44 -9.41
C PHE A 21 38.23 30.34 -10.37
N LYS A 22 38.52 30.46 -11.67
CA LYS A 22 38.24 29.43 -12.68
C LYS A 22 39.11 28.19 -12.47
N ASN A 23 40.38 28.35 -12.08
CA ASN A 23 41.28 27.24 -11.72
C ASN A 23 40.94 26.63 -10.36
N LYS A 24 40.48 27.41 -9.38
CA LYS A 24 39.99 26.91 -8.09
C LYS A 24 38.66 26.15 -8.27
N ALA A 25 37.78 26.64 -9.13
CA ALA A 25 36.59 25.92 -9.59
C ALA A 25 36.99 24.62 -10.31
N LEU A 26 37.94 24.65 -11.25
CA LEU A 26 38.46 23.46 -11.95
C LEU A 26 39.14 22.45 -11.00
N GLN A 27 39.80 22.90 -9.92
CA GLN A 27 40.36 22.01 -8.88
C GLN A 27 39.28 21.31 -8.05
N VAL A 28 38.13 21.95 -7.81
CA VAL A 28 36.94 21.29 -7.23
C VAL A 28 36.35 20.26 -8.21
N PHE A 29 36.46 20.49 -9.53
CA PHE A 29 35.97 19.59 -10.58
C PHE A 29 36.92 18.42 -10.96
N ASN A 30 38.17 18.38 -10.46
CA ASN A 30 39.09 17.25 -10.70
C ASN A 30 38.89 16.05 -9.76
N LYS A 31 37.92 16.13 -8.83
CA LYS A 31 37.46 14.95 -8.10
C LYS A 31 36.58 14.10 -8.99
N LYS A 32 36.84 12.79 -9.02
CA LYS A 32 35.83 11.83 -9.49
C LYS A 32 34.56 12.07 -8.70
N LYS A 33 33.46 12.38 -9.39
CA LYS A 33 32.13 12.47 -8.77
C LYS A 33 31.72 11.06 -8.36
N PRO A 34 31.55 10.78 -7.05
CA PRO A 34 31.10 9.47 -6.62
C PRO A 34 29.65 9.29 -7.06
N SER A 35 29.24 8.06 -7.35
CA SER A 35 27.89 7.75 -7.80
C SER A 35 27.37 6.45 -7.17
N GLY A 36 26.08 6.43 -6.84
CA GLY A 36 25.33 5.24 -6.47
C GLY A 36 24.19 5.05 -7.47
N LYS A 37 24.24 3.98 -8.29
CA LYS A 37 23.21 3.71 -9.30
C LYS A 37 21.89 3.25 -8.68
N GLU A 38 21.94 2.33 -7.71
CA GLU A 38 20.74 1.79 -7.06
C GLU A 38 20.24 2.65 -5.89
N TYR A 39 21.14 3.40 -5.25
CA TYR A 39 20.82 4.36 -4.19
C TYR A 39 21.40 5.72 -4.56
N SER A 40 20.57 6.60 -5.11
CA SER A 40 21.00 7.93 -5.53
C SER A 40 21.19 8.84 -4.31
N TYR A 41 22.19 9.71 -4.38
CA TYR A 41 22.46 10.71 -3.34
C TYR A 41 23.16 11.93 -3.93
N LYS A 42 23.08 13.05 -3.21
CA LYS A 42 23.72 14.31 -3.62
C LYS A 42 24.98 14.54 -2.79
N VAL A 43 26.04 15.00 -3.46
CA VAL A 43 27.23 15.53 -2.80
C VAL A 43 27.07 17.04 -2.69
N HIS A 44 27.10 17.56 -1.46
CA HIS A 44 26.96 18.98 -1.17
C HIS A 44 28.29 19.70 -1.36
N ASN A 45 28.24 20.94 -1.88
CA ASN A 45 29.41 21.81 -1.94
C ASN A 45 29.73 22.31 -0.53
N SER A 46 30.97 22.09 -0.07
CA SER A 46 31.47 22.52 1.25
C SER A 46 31.28 24.02 1.47
N ASP A 47 31.52 24.85 0.46
CA ASP A 47 31.38 26.30 0.59
C ASP A 47 29.94 26.70 0.94
N ASN A 48 28.95 25.96 0.43
CA ASN A 48 27.53 26.25 0.66
C ASN A 48 27.03 25.79 2.03
N VAL A 49 27.56 24.68 2.55
CA VAL A 49 27.01 24.02 3.76
C VAL A 49 27.85 24.22 5.02
N ILE A 50 29.15 24.50 4.89
CA ILE A 50 30.05 24.70 6.03
C ILE A 50 30.88 26.01 5.93
N GLY A 51 30.80 26.69 4.78
CA GLY A 51 31.43 27.98 4.54
C GLY A 51 32.80 27.89 3.88
N LEU A 52 33.21 29.03 3.29
CA LEU A 52 34.46 29.18 2.54
C LEU A 52 35.70 28.82 3.37
N ASN A 53 36.66 28.14 2.74
CA ASN A 53 37.94 27.72 3.32
C ASN A 53 37.81 26.85 4.59
N SER A 54 36.74 26.07 4.70
CA SER A 54 36.51 25.13 5.81
C SER A 54 37.53 23.97 5.87
N GLY A 55 38.19 23.69 4.73
CA GLY A 55 39.09 22.55 4.54
C GLY A 55 38.39 21.24 4.15
N TYR A 56 37.06 21.26 3.96
CA TYR A 56 36.26 20.09 3.59
C TYR A 56 36.21 19.83 2.07
N ASP A 57 36.80 20.70 1.25
CA ASP A 57 36.70 20.69 -0.22
C ASP A 57 37.22 19.38 -0.85
N TRP A 58 38.05 18.64 -0.12
CA TRP A 58 38.61 17.35 -0.54
C TRP A 58 37.86 16.11 0.02
N LEU A 59 36.79 16.30 0.81
CA LEU A 59 35.86 15.26 1.28
C LEU A 59 34.55 15.23 0.49
N TYR A 60 33.78 14.16 0.57
CA TYR A 60 32.42 14.10 0.02
C TYR A 60 31.41 14.29 1.14
N LEU A 61 30.67 15.40 1.10
CA LEU A 61 29.62 15.72 2.09
C LEU A 61 28.29 15.19 1.57
N VAL A 62 27.72 14.21 2.25
CA VAL A 62 26.49 13.51 1.82
C VAL A 62 25.52 13.46 2.99
N GLY A 63 24.21 13.51 2.69
CA GLY A 63 23.14 13.45 3.67
C GLY A 63 22.39 14.78 3.85
N ASN A 64 21.09 14.69 4.10
CA ASN A 64 20.20 15.86 4.17
C ASN A 64 20.48 16.76 5.38
N ASN A 65 21.15 16.25 6.40
CA ASN A 65 21.49 17.01 7.61
C ASN A 65 22.53 18.12 7.38
N TRP A 66 23.26 18.10 6.25
CA TRP A 66 24.07 19.25 5.83
C TRP A 66 23.23 20.49 5.47
N LEU A 67 21.94 20.31 5.16
CA LEU A 67 21.02 21.42 4.85
C LEU A 67 20.11 21.77 6.02
N LYS A 68 19.64 20.76 6.77
CA LYS A 68 18.58 20.93 7.78
C LYS A 68 19.10 21.40 9.15
N ASN A 69 20.31 21.04 9.56
CA ASN A 69 20.73 21.21 10.96
C ASN A 69 22.24 21.47 11.11
N ASN A 70 22.62 22.74 11.21
CA ASN A 70 24.03 23.16 11.30
C ASN A 70 24.71 22.83 12.64
N ASN A 71 23.94 22.41 13.65
CA ASN A 71 24.42 22.17 15.01
C ASN A 71 24.86 20.72 15.26
N GLN A 72 24.57 19.77 14.37
CA GLN A 72 24.97 18.37 14.56
C GLN A 72 26.47 18.16 14.44
N ASN A 73 26.99 17.17 15.16
CA ASN A 73 28.40 16.82 15.11
C ASN A 73 28.78 16.19 13.75
N ILE A 74 30.06 16.28 13.38
CA ILE A 74 30.57 15.73 12.12
C ILE A 74 31.15 14.34 12.38
N ALA A 75 30.77 13.36 11.56
CA ALA A 75 31.37 12.04 11.49
C ALA A 75 32.31 11.94 10.27
N LEU A 76 33.54 11.53 10.51
CA LEU A 76 34.50 11.25 9.44
C LEU A 76 34.36 9.78 9.00
N MET A 77 33.91 9.56 7.76
CA MET A 77 33.61 8.23 7.23
C MET A 77 34.80 7.68 6.43
N VAL A 78 35.25 6.46 6.78
CA VAL A 78 36.47 5.82 6.24
C VAL A 78 36.17 4.44 5.66
N GLY A 79 36.66 4.15 4.45
CA GLY A 79 36.56 2.81 3.85
C GLY A 79 35.25 2.51 3.12
N PHE A 80 34.43 3.53 2.86
CA PHE A 80 33.16 3.39 2.16
C PHE A 80 33.37 3.48 0.64
N ASN A 81 32.78 2.55 -0.12
CA ASN A 81 32.74 2.64 -1.58
C ASN A 81 31.73 3.72 -2.03
N ASP A 82 31.97 4.37 -3.17
CA ASP A 82 31.13 5.43 -3.73
C ASP A 82 29.62 5.10 -3.69
N TRP A 83 29.22 3.87 -4.00
CA TRP A 83 27.81 3.48 -3.98
C TRP A 83 27.18 3.38 -2.57
N LYS A 84 27.99 3.34 -1.51
CA LYS A 84 27.54 3.23 -0.10
C LYS A 84 27.24 4.58 0.56
N LEU A 85 27.73 5.67 0.00
CA LEU A 85 27.70 6.99 0.64
C LEU A 85 26.28 7.46 0.99
N GLY A 86 25.32 7.25 0.08
CA GLY A 86 23.92 7.66 0.26
C GLY A 86 23.26 7.00 1.47
N PHE A 87 23.01 5.69 1.38
CA PHE A 87 22.29 5.00 2.45
C PHE A 87 22.99 5.10 3.79
N THR A 88 24.33 5.03 3.84
CA THR A 88 25.06 5.13 5.12
C THR A 88 24.91 6.48 5.79
N ALA A 89 24.73 7.56 5.03
CA ALA A 89 24.38 8.86 5.59
C ALA A 89 22.97 8.87 6.19
N ASP A 90 22.02 8.19 5.56
CA ASP A 90 20.63 8.11 6.04
C ASP A 90 20.50 7.27 7.33
N TYR A 91 21.38 6.29 7.56
CA TYR A 91 21.49 5.55 8.84
C TYR A 91 22.08 6.36 10.01
N LEU A 92 22.60 7.55 9.74
CA LEU A 92 23.30 8.40 10.71
C LEU A 92 22.63 9.78 10.79
N PRO A 93 21.32 9.86 11.06
CA PRO A 93 20.62 11.15 11.13
C PRO A 93 21.20 12.07 12.21
N GLU A 94 21.90 11.52 13.21
CA GLU A 94 22.56 12.26 14.28
C GLU A 94 23.92 12.89 13.89
N TYR A 95 24.50 12.54 12.73
CA TYR A 95 25.83 13.00 12.30
C TYR A 95 25.85 13.58 10.88
N ARG A 96 26.42 14.77 10.73
CA ARG A 96 26.81 15.27 9.40
C ARG A 96 27.97 14.42 8.87
N THR A 97 27.72 13.66 7.80
CA THR A 97 28.69 12.66 7.32
C THR A 97 29.64 13.25 6.27
N ALA A 98 30.94 13.13 6.52
CA ALA A 98 32.01 13.57 5.62
C ALA A 98 32.87 12.37 5.21
N PHE A 99 32.77 11.96 3.95
CA PHE A 99 33.43 10.76 3.44
C PHE A 99 34.81 11.05 2.86
N LEU A 100 35.77 10.20 3.22
CA LEU A 100 37.08 10.16 2.59
C LEU A 100 37.00 9.54 1.19
N PRO A 101 37.79 10.03 0.22
CA PRO A 101 38.05 9.29 -1.01
C PRO A 101 38.64 7.91 -0.70
N ARG A 102 38.26 6.89 -1.48
CA ARG A 102 38.56 5.47 -1.24
C ARG A 102 40.05 5.11 -1.06
N ASN A 103 40.98 5.96 -1.51
CA ASN A 103 42.41 5.69 -1.40
C ASN A 103 42.84 5.54 0.07
N LYS A 104 43.77 4.61 0.35
CA LYS A 104 44.37 4.47 1.70
C LYS A 104 44.88 5.84 2.14
N MET A 105 44.36 6.32 3.27
CA MET A 105 44.67 7.66 3.78
C MET A 105 46.18 7.79 3.99
N SER A 106 46.81 8.68 3.23
CA SER A 106 48.25 8.92 3.29
C SER A 106 48.61 9.79 4.49
N PHE A 107 49.90 9.88 4.80
CA PHE A 107 50.39 10.82 5.81
C PHE A 107 50.03 12.29 5.47
N LEU A 108 49.99 12.66 4.18
CA LEU A 108 49.61 14.01 3.76
C LEU A 108 48.13 14.30 4.05
N ASP A 109 47.25 13.30 3.97
CA ASP A 109 45.82 13.47 4.22
C ASP A 109 45.54 13.69 5.71
N ILE A 110 46.32 13.09 6.62
CA ILE A 110 46.29 13.44 8.06
C ILE A 110 46.56 14.93 8.26
N HIS A 111 47.54 15.49 7.53
CA HIS A 111 47.87 16.91 7.67
C HIS A 111 46.72 17.81 7.23
N LYS A 112 45.94 17.40 6.21
CA LYS A 112 44.71 18.10 5.80
C LYS A 112 43.62 18.02 6.87
N LEU A 113 43.42 16.86 7.51
CA LEU A 113 42.47 16.71 8.62
C LEU A 113 42.79 17.64 9.81
N LYS A 114 44.10 17.83 10.10
CA LYS A 114 44.55 18.79 11.12
C LYS A 114 44.18 20.24 10.79
N LYS A 115 43.97 20.58 9.52
CA LYS A 115 43.60 21.94 9.07
C LYS A 115 42.09 22.19 8.96
N LEU A 116 41.24 21.20 9.21
CA LEU A 116 39.78 21.39 9.19
C LEU A 116 39.36 22.43 10.24
N LYS A 117 38.54 23.40 9.82
CA LYS A 117 37.99 24.45 10.69
C LYS A 117 37.06 23.87 11.76
N HIS A 118 36.18 22.95 11.37
CA HIS A 118 35.31 22.20 12.26
C HIS A 118 35.84 20.77 12.38
N LYS A 119 36.16 20.33 13.60
CA LYS A 119 36.73 18.99 13.82
C LYS A 119 35.64 17.91 13.83
N PRO A 120 35.90 16.72 13.26
CA PRO A 120 35.02 15.58 13.44
C PRO A 120 35.01 15.15 14.91
N SER A 121 33.85 14.69 15.38
CA SER A 121 33.65 14.18 16.74
C SER A 121 33.90 12.67 16.85
N VAL A 122 33.81 11.96 15.72
CA VAL A 122 33.91 10.50 15.63
C VAL A 122 34.47 10.11 14.27
N ILE A 123 35.14 8.96 14.23
CA ILE A 123 35.54 8.29 12.99
C ILE A 123 34.69 7.03 12.86
N ILE A 124 33.97 6.89 11.75
CA ILE A 124 33.19 5.69 11.45
C ILE A 124 33.87 4.96 10.30
N VAL A 125 34.14 3.68 10.49
CA VAL A 125 34.88 2.83 9.55
C VAL A 125 34.01 1.69 9.06
N TRP A 126 34.08 1.35 7.78
CA TRP A 126 33.46 0.12 7.27
C TRP A 126 34.34 -1.09 7.63
N GLY A 127 33.88 -1.94 8.54
CA GLY A 127 34.67 -3.08 9.07
C GLY A 127 36.02 -2.65 9.68
N TYR A 128 37.11 -3.34 9.28
CA TYR A 128 38.49 -3.04 9.66
C TYR A 128 39.32 -2.50 8.48
N THR A 129 38.80 -1.48 7.79
CA THR A 129 39.43 -0.91 6.58
C THR A 129 40.36 0.27 6.87
N GLU A 130 40.44 0.72 8.13
CA GLU A 130 41.28 1.84 8.54
C GLU A 130 42.77 1.53 8.41
N SER A 131 43.56 2.55 8.06
CA SER A 131 45.02 2.42 8.07
C SER A 131 45.58 2.74 9.47
N GLN A 132 46.78 2.24 9.79
CA GLN A 132 47.47 2.58 11.04
C GLN A 132 47.61 4.10 11.26
N HIS A 133 47.66 4.87 10.17
CA HIS A 133 47.68 6.32 10.19
C HIS A 133 46.37 6.91 10.77
N VAL A 134 45.21 6.40 10.35
CA VAL A 134 43.90 6.77 10.91
C VAL A 134 43.83 6.40 12.39
N THR A 135 44.23 5.17 12.76
CA THR A 135 44.22 4.71 14.16
C THR A 135 45.10 5.58 15.06
N ARG A 136 46.31 5.95 14.62
CA ARG A 136 47.20 6.86 15.36
C ARG A 136 46.62 8.28 15.47
N TYR A 137 45.98 8.78 14.41
CA TYR A 137 45.31 10.08 14.42
C TYR A 137 44.13 10.09 15.41
N ALA A 138 43.29 9.06 15.39
CA ALA A 138 42.15 8.92 16.31
C ALA A 138 42.63 8.93 17.77
N LYS A 139 43.60 8.07 18.10
CA LYS A 139 44.19 7.97 19.44
C LYS A 139 44.80 9.30 19.91
N LYS A 140 45.53 10.01 19.04
CA LYS A 140 46.16 11.30 19.38
C LYS A 140 45.14 12.40 19.67
N ASN A 141 43.97 12.38 19.03
CA ASN A 141 42.94 13.41 19.17
C ASN A 141 41.77 12.96 20.06
N ASN A 142 41.91 11.82 20.75
CA ASN A 142 40.85 11.22 21.57
C ASN A 142 39.52 11.06 20.83
N LEU A 143 39.57 10.68 19.55
CA LEU A 143 38.40 10.43 18.72
C LEU A 143 38.00 8.94 18.81
N PRO A 144 36.75 8.63 19.16
CA PRO A 144 36.27 7.26 19.10
C PRO A 144 36.23 6.76 17.64
N ILE A 145 36.49 5.46 17.49
CA ILE A 145 36.34 4.72 16.22
C ILE A 145 35.14 3.81 16.35
N TYR A 146 34.08 4.08 15.58
CA TYR A 146 32.94 3.18 15.47
C TYR A 146 33.04 2.38 14.17
N ARG A 147 32.47 1.18 14.16
CA ARG A 147 32.55 0.24 13.04
C ARG A 147 31.18 -0.06 12.49
N MET A 148 31.05 0.03 11.17
CA MET A 148 29.81 -0.21 10.43
C MET A 148 29.96 -1.39 9.48
N GLU A 149 28.91 -2.19 9.34
CA GLU A 149 28.83 -3.29 8.36
C GLU A 149 27.37 -3.65 8.07
N ASP A 150 27.18 -4.48 7.04
CA ASP A 150 25.91 -5.15 6.80
C ASP A 150 25.46 -5.95 8.03
N ALA A 151 24.19 -5.77 8.42
CA ALA A 151 23.54 -6.55 9.47
C ALA A 151 23.09 -7.94 8.98
N PHE A 152 22.43 -8.68 9.86
CA PHE A 152 22.11 -10.10 9.67
C PHE A 152 20.94 -10.37 8.70
N ILE A 153 20.05 -9.39 8.49
CA ILE A 153 19.00 -9.42 7.45
C ILE A 153 19.18 -8.22 6.52
N ARG A 154 19.59 -8.45 5.27
CA ARG A 154 20.13 -7.36 4.46
C ARG A 154 19.22 -6.93 3.32
N SER A 155 18.92 -7.83 2.39
CA SER A 155 18.29 -7.49 1.11
C SER A 155 17.79 -8.72 0.34
N ALA A 156 16.95 -8.50 -0.68
CA ALA A 156 16.59 -9.52 -1.67
C ALA A 156 17.75 -9.90 -2.60
N LYS A 157 18.70 -8.98 -2.81
CA LYS A 157 19.86 -9.13 -3.69
C LYS A 157 21.18 -9.25 -2.93
N LEU A 158 22.25 -9.67 -3.61
CA LEU A 158 23.60 -9.71 -3.05
C LEU A 158 24.18 -8.30 -2.86
N GLY A 159 25.04 -8.12 -1.85
CA GLY A 159 25.78 -6.86 -1.65
C GLY A 159 26.71 -6.51 -2.82
N ALA A 160 27.23 -7.52 -3.51
CA ALA A 160 28.04 -7.35 -4.72
C ALA A 160 27.27 -6.72 -5.89
N GLN A 161 25.94 -6.80 -5.88
CA GLN A 161 25.06 -6.16 -6.88
C GLN A 161 24.73 -4.70 -6.53
N HIS A 162 25.35 -4.14 -5.48
CA HIS A 162 25.11 -2.78 -4.96
C HIS A 162 23.70 -2.54 -4.39
N ALA A 163 23.02 -3.62 -4.02
CA ALA A 163 21.71 -3.58 -3.37
C ALA A 163 21.74 -2.82 -2.05
N THR A 164 20.73 -1.97 -1.85
CA THR A 164 20.50 -1.22 -0.61
C THR A 164 20.36 -2.19 0.57
N PRO A 165 21.13 -2.01 1.66
CA PRO A 165 20.92 -2.78 2.88
C PRO A 165 19.79 -2.17 3.72
N TYR A 166 18.81 -2.98 4.11
CA TYR A 166 17.69 -2.55 4.97
C TYR A 166 17.99 -2.62 6.46
N SER A 167 19.10 -3.23 6.84
CA SER A 167 19.69 -3.03 8.15
C SER A 167 21.22 -2.96 8.10
N LEU A 168 21.78 -2.15 9.00
CA LEU A 168 23.22 -1.97 9.21
C LEU A 168 23.55 -2.06 10.69
N ILE A 169 24.77 -2.47 11.00
CA ILE A 169 25.32 -2.45 12.36
C ILE A 169 26.17 -1.18 12.52
N LEU A 170 26.15 -0.58 13.72
CA LEU A 170 27.10 0.43 14.15
C LEU A 170 27.61 0.08 15.56
N ASP A 171 28.77 -0.55 15.65
CA ASP A 171 29.41 -0.95 16.91
C ASP A 171 30.37 0.15 17.40
N LYS A 172 30.22 0.55 18.65
CA LYS A 172 30.96 1.63 19.30
C LYS A 172 32.13 1.13 20.16
N THR A 173 32.20 -0.17 20.46
CA THR A 173 33.22 -0.77 21.31
C THR A 173 34.26 -1.52 20.48
N GLY A 174 33.80 -2.50 19.71
CA GLY A 174 34.64 -3.46 18.99
C GLY A 174 33.96 -3.88 17.70
N PHE A 175 33.95 -5.17 17.40
CA PHE A 175 33.13 -5.68 16.30
C PHE A 175 32.68 -7.13 16.51
N TYR A 176 31.45 -7.44 16.11
CA TYR A 176 30.78 -8.72 16.44
C TYR A 176 31.54 -9.99 16.04
N TYR A 177 32.33 -9.97 14.96
CA TYR A 177 33.12 -11.13 14.54
C TYR A 177 34.55 -11.15 15.12
N ASN A 178 34.94 -10.16 15.92
CA ASN A 178 36.23 -10.15 16.60
C ASN A 178 36.13 -10.76 17.99
N CYS A 179 36.64 -11.97 18.16
CA CYS A 179 36.62 -12.66 19.44
C CYS A 179 37.75 -12.22 20.40
N TYR A 180 38.74 -11.47 19.92
CA TYR A 180 39.88 -11.06 20.74
C TYR A 180 39.56 -9.86 21.65
N GLU A 181 38.58 -9.03 21.27
CA GLU A 181 38.16 -7.84 22.02
C GLU A 181 36.64 -7.86 22.29
N PRO A 182 36.14 -7.17 23.33
CA PRO A 182 34.71 -7.00 23.54
C PRO A 182 34.05 -6.24 22.39
N SER A 183 32.75 -6.45 22.19
CA SER A 183 31.91 -5.76 21.21
C SER A 183 30.60 -5.32 21.85
N ASP A 184 29.88 -4.39 21.22
CA ASP A 184 28.59 -3.94 21.77
C ASP A 184 27.60 -5.12 21.89
N ILE A 185 27.59 -6.04 20.92
CA ILE A 185 26.76 -7.24 20.98
C ILE A 185 27.17 -8.19 22.13
N GLU A 186 28.46 -8.37 22.39
CA GLU A 186 28.94 -9.18 23.53
C GLU A 186 28.53 -8.54 24.86
N ASN A 187 28.54 -7.20 24.93
CA ASN A 187 28.09 -6.46 26.11
C ASN A 187 26.58 -6.58 26.30
N ILE A 188 25.78 -6.41 25.23
CA ILE A 188 24.33 -6.59 25.25
C ILE A 188 23.98 -8.00 25.77
N LEU A 189 24.57 -9.04 25.18
CA LEU A 189 24.28 -10.43 25.55
C LEU A 189 24.73 -10.79 26.98
N ASN A 190 25.80 -10.19 27.49
CA ASN A 190 26.23 -10.43 28.87
C ASN A 190 25.39 -9.68 29.92
N THR A 191 24.90 -8.48 29.61
CA THR A 191 24.45 -7.53 30.65
C THR A 191 22.99 -7.10 30.54
N TYR A 192 22.34 -7.27 29.40
CA TYR A 192 20.94 -6.88 29.22
C TYR A 192 20.00 -7.83 29.97
N ASP A 193 19.03 -7.27 30.70
CA ASP A 193 18.05 -8.06 31.45
C ASP A 193 16.86 -8.44 30.56
N PHE A 194 17.04 -9.48 29.75
CA PHE A 194 16.00 -10.00 28.86
C PHE A 194 14.75 -10.51 29.59
N LYS A 195 14.89 -10.93 30.86
CA LYS A 195 13.77 -11.45 31.64
C LYS A 195 12.84 -10.34 32.09
N ALA A 196 13.38 -9.14 32.35
CA ALA A 196 12.59 -7.98 32.71
C ALA A 196 11.86 -7.34 31.52
N ASP A 197 12.42 -7.42 30.30
CA ASP A 197 11.80 -6.86 29.09
C ASP A 197 10.93 -7.89 28.35
N THR A 198 9.74 -8.15 28.88
CA THR A 198 8.80 -9.11 28.30
C THR A 198 8.31 -8.70 26.90
N ALA A 199 8.23 -7.40 26.61
CA ALA A 199 7.77 -6.89 25.33
C ALA A 199 8.80 -7.16 24.21
N LEU A 200 10.09 -6.92 24.49
CA LEU A 200 11.18 -7.26 23.56
C LEU A 200 11.20 -8.77 23.28
N MET A 201 11.01 -9.60 24.30
CA MET A 201 11.03 -11.06 24.14
C MET A 201 9.85 -11.58 23.32
N GLN A 202 8.66 -10.98 23.48
CA GLN A 202 7.53 -11.28 22.60
C GLN A 202 7.83 -10.90 21.14
N ASN A 203 8.36 -9.69 20.91
CA ASN A 203 8.77 -9.25 19.57
C ASN A 203 9.82 -10.21 18.96
N ALA A 204 10.79 -10.68 19.74
CA ALA A 204 11.79 -11.64 19.29
C ALA A 204 11.17 -12.96 18.81
N GLN A 205 10.20 -13.50 19.54
CA GLN A 205 9.47 -14.71 19.15
C GLN A 205 8.68 -14.52 17.85
N GLU A 206 7.96 -13.39 17.74
CA GLU A 206 7.21 -13.01 16.55
C GLU A 206 8.13 -12.86 15.32
N CYS A 207 9.26 -12.17 15.48
CA CYS A 207 10.27 -11.99 14.43
C CYS A 207 10.94 -13.31 14.00
N ILE A 208 11.25 -14.22 14.94
CA ILE A 208 11.79 -15.55 14.61
C ILE A 208 10.78 -16.34 13.79
N LYS A 209 9.51 -16.35 14.23
CA LYS A 209 8.41 -17.00 13.51
C LYS A 209 8.31 -16.43 12.09
N LEU A 210 8.34 -15.11 11.95
CA LEU A 210 8.27 -14.43 10.65
C LEU A 210 9.46 -14.78 9.74
N ILE A 211 10.70 -14.79 10.24
CA ILE A 211 11.88 -15.20 9.44
C ILE A 211 11.73 -16.61 8.90
N LYS A 212 11.27 -17.56 9.73
CA LYS A 212 11.04 -18.95 9.31
C LYS A 212 9.95 -19.02 8.23
N GLU A 213 8.84 -18.36 8.49
CA GLU A 213 7.66 -18.33 7.62
C GLU A 213 7.89 -17.65 6.27
N LEU A 214 8.70 -16.59 6.24
CA LEU A 214 9.11 -15.90 5.01
C LEU A 214 10.38 -16.51 4.39
N ARG A 215 10.96 -17.53 5.04
CA ARG A 215 12.20 -18.21 4.64
C ARG A 215 13.34 -17.22 4.37
N LEU A 216 13.53 -16.30 5.32
CA LEU A 216 14.51 -15.22 5.19
C LEU A 216 15.91 -15.66 5.67
N SER A 217 16.91 -15.10 5.01
CA SER A 217 18.35 -15.19 5.28
C SER A 217 18.97 -13.78 5.14
N LYS A 218 20.30 -13.66 5.27
CA LYS A 218 21.00 -12.40 4.97
C LYS A 218 20.73 -11.92 3.54
N TYR A 219 20.81 -12.82 2.56
CA TYR A 219 20.54 -12.55 1.15
C TYR A 219 19.44 -13.50 0.64
N ASN A 220 18.46 -12.96 -0.09
CA ASN A 220 17.21 -13.67 -0.37
C ASN A 220 16.95 -13.76 -1.88
N LEU A 221 17.89 -14.39 -2.59
CA LEU A 221 17.87 -14.53 -4.04
C LEU A 221 16.74 -15.45 -4.54
N PRO A 222 16.35 -15.32 -5.83
CA PRO A 222 15.49 -16.27 -6.51
C PRO A 222 15.98 -17.72 -6.34
N ARG A 223 15.05 -18.64 -6.11
CA ARG A 223 15.39 -20.06 -6.12
C ARG A 223 15.81 -20.49 -7.51
N LYS A 224 16.92 -21.23 -7.59
CA LYS A 224 17.40 -21.85 -8.81
C LYS A 224 17.06 -23.33 -8.80
N ASN A 225 16.77 -23.88 -9.98
CA ASN A 225 16.63 -25.32 -10.14
C ASN A 225 18.01 -25.97 -10.15
N VAL A 226 18.47 -26.42 -8.99
CA VAL A 226 19.72 -27.16 -8.87
C VAL A 226 19.47 -28.41 -8.07
N GLU A 227 20.16 -29.50 -8.42
CA GLU A 227 20.16 -30.73 -7.62
C GLU A 227 20.74 -30.43 -6.23
N GLY A 228 19.85 -30.39 -5.25
CA GLY A 228 20.17 -30.04 -3.87
C GLY A 228 20.08 -31.24 -2.93
N VAL A 229 20.48 -31.05 -1.67
CA VAL A 229 20.46 -32.10 -0.65
C VAL A 229 19.04 -32.61 -0.39
N ASN A 230 18.03 -31.75 -0.54
CA ASN A 230 16.63 -32.10 -0.26
C ASN A 230 16.00 -33.06 -1.26
N GLN A 231 16.56 -33.22 -2.46
CA GLN A 231 15.94 -33.99 -3.55
C GLN A 231 16.18 -35.49 -3.40
N ASN A 232 17.23 -35.88 -2.67
CA ASN A 232 17.55 -37.27 -2.40
C ASN A 232 16.73 -37.79 -1.21
N ILE A 233 16.25 -39.05 -1.31
CA ILE A 233 15.60 -39.72 -0.19
C ILE A 233 16.55 -39.75 1.01
N LYS A 234 16.07 -39.26 2.15
CA LYS A 234 16.86 -39.23 3.39
C LYS A 234 16.86 -40.59 4.06
N LEU A 235 17.93 -41.36 3.86
CA LEU A 235 18.09 -42.69 4.46
C LEU A 235 18.86 -42.68 5.79
N ARG A 236 19.62 -41.62 6.06
CA ARG A 236 20.46 -41.46 7.26
C ARG A 236 20.50 -40.01 7.73
N LYS A 237 21.03 -39.79 8.94
CA LYS A 237 21.30 -38.44 9.46
C LYS A 237 22.27 -37.71 8.52
N ARG A 238 21.98 -36.44 8.25
CA ARG A 238 22.76 -35.59 7.34
C ARG A 238 23.49 -34.50 8.12
N VAL A 239 24.78 -34.35 7.86
CA VAL A 239 25.66 -33.37 8.50
C VAL A 239 26.19 -32.42 7.44
N ALA A 240 26.07 -31.12 7.68
CA ALA A 240 26.62 -30.08 6.82
C ALA A 240 27.91 -29.49 7.40
N VAL A 241 28.85 -29.17 6.54
CA VAL A 241 30.03 -28.37 6.84
C VAL A 241 29.97 -27.09 5.99
N LEU A 242 29.95 -25.93 6.65
CA LEU A 242 29.87 -24.63 5.99
C LEU A 242 31.27 -24.09 5.67
N GLY A 243 31.57 -23.90 4.39
CA GLY A 243 32.83 -23.31 3.94
C GLY A 243 32.82 -21.77 3.96
N GLN A 244 33.99 -21.19 4.22
CA GLN A 244 34.26 -19.75 4.15
C GLN A 244 35.60 -19.51 3.45
N VAL A 245 35.92 -18.26 3.10
CA VAL A 245 37.21 -17.89 2.46
C VAL A 245 38.24 -17.56 3.53
N ASP A 246 39.43 -18.17 3.47
CA ASP A 246 40.51 -17.98 4.47
C ASP A 246 40.90 -16.50 4.71
N GLY A 247 40.73 -15.65 3.70
CA GLY A 247 41.00 -14.21 3.77
C GLY A 247 39.89 -13.36 4.42
N ASP A 248 38.73 -13.94 4.71
CA ASP A 248 37.59 -13.26 5.33
C ASP A 248 37.98 -12.73 6.73
N ALA A 249 37.62 -11.49 7.01
CA ALA A 249 37.89 -10.87 8.30
C ALA A 249 37.29 -11.68 9.45
N SER A 250 36.10 -12.27 9.27
CA SER A 250 35.43 -13.09 10.28
C SER A 250 36.13 -14.42 10.57
N ILE A 251 36.96 -14.94 9.65
CA ILE A 251 37.85 -16.06 9.95
C ILE A 251 39.06 -15.53 10.70
N ARG A 252 39.77 -14.53 10.17
CA ARG A 252 41.00 -14.01 10.81
C ARG A 252 40.79 -13.56 12.26
N LEU A 253 39.62 -12.98 12.55
CA LEU A 253 39.26 -12.43 13.86
C LEU A 253 38.35 -13.36 14.70
N GLY A 254 37.83 -14.44 14.11
CA GLY A 254 36.91 -15.37 14.76
C GLY A 254 37.38 -16.82 14.82
N ASN A 255 38.60 -17.13 14.36
CA ASN A 255 39.19 -18.47 14.33
C ASN A 255 40.51 -18.51 15.12
N PRO A 256 40.46 -18.49 16.47
CA PRO A 256 41.67 -18.36 17.29
C PRO A 256 42.64 -19.54 17.18
N ASP A 257 42.11 -20.74 16.91
CA ASP A 257 42.90 -21.97 16.79
C ASP A 257 43.31 -22.29 15.35
N ASN A 258 43.05 -21.38 14.40
CA ASN A 258 43.43 -21.48 12.98
C ASN A 258 42.90 -22.73 12.25
N TRP A 259 41.68 -23.17 12.57
CA TRP A 259 41.01 -24.27 11.87
C TRP A 259 40.89 -24.01 10.37
N THR A 260 41.22 -25.00 9.56
CA THR A 260 40.96 -25.00 8.12
C THR A 260 39.62 -25.66 7.79
N SER A 261 39.06 -25.37 6.61
CA SER A 261 37.85 -26.05 6.13
C SER A 261 38.05 -27.57 6.01
N GLU A 262 39.24 -28.04 5.66
CA GLU A 262 39.54 -29.48 5.55
C GLU A 262 39.55 -30.17 6.92
N GLU A 263 40.14 -29.55 7.95
CA GLU A 263 40.12 -30.08 9.32
C GLU A 263 38.71 -30.12 9.89
N LEU A 264 37.89 -29.12 9.59
CA LEU A 264 36.49 -29.10 9.99
C LEU A 264 35.68 -30.26 9.35
N ILE A 265 35.94 -30.57 8.07
CA ILE A 265 35.32 -31.72 7.39
C ILE A 265 35.72 -33.03 8.07
N LYS A 266 37.02 -33.20 8.35
CA LYS A 266 37.54 -34.39 9.04
C LYS A 266 36.93 -34.56 10.44
N LEU A 267 36.76 -33.46 11.17
CA LEU A 267 36.09 -33.48 12.49
C LEU A 267 34.64 -33.94 12.37
N ALA A 268 33.88 -33.38 11.42
CA ALA A 268 32.49 -33.73 11.20
C ALA A 268 32.32 -35.24 10.89
N ILE A 269 33.22 -35.82 10.10
CA ILE A 269 33.24 -37.25 9.78
C ILE A 269 33.57 -38.09 11.00
N TYR A 270 34.64 -37.72 11.72
CA TYR A 270 35.10 -38.42 12.90
C TYR A 270 33.99 -38.56 13.95
N GLU A 271 33.22 -37.49 14.16
CA GLU A 271 32.13 -37.46 15.14
C GLU A 271 30.82 -38.07 14.62
N ASN A 272 30.68 -38.26 13.31
CA ASN A 272 29.44 -38.74 12.67
C ASN A 272 29.72 -39.85 11.62
N PRO A 273 30.31 -41.01 12.01
CA PRO A 273 30.82 -42.02 11.07
C PRO A 273 29.75 -42.70 10.20
N ASN A 274 28.49 -42.71 10.63
CA ASN A 274 27.37 -43.34 9.92
C ASN A 274 26.47 -42.33 9.19
N CYS A 275 26.90 -41.07 9.07
CA CYS A 275 26.10 -39.99 8.51
C CYS A 275 26.47 -39.68 7.06
N GLU A 276 25.54 -38.98 6.41
CA GLU A 276 25.77 -38.33 5.13
C GLU A 276 26.47 -37.00 5.39
N ILE A 277 27.67 -36.78 4.83
CA ILE A 277 28.42 -35.54 5.06
C ILE A 277 28.38 -34.69 3.80
N PHE A 278 27.86 -33.47 3.93
CA PHE A 278 27.76 -32.48 2.86
C PHE A 278 28.68 -31.30 3.16
N TYR A 279 29.54 -30.95 2.20
CA TYR A 279 30.35 -29.74 2.28
C TYR A 279 29.79 -28.68 1.35
N ARG A 280 29.45 -27.52 1.91
CA ARG A 280 28.96 -26.37 1.16
C ARG A 280 30.05 -25.29 1.09
N PRO A 281 30.87 -25.27 0.04
CA PRO A 281 31.94 -24.28 -0.13
C PRO A 281 31.39 -22.87 -0.36
N HIS A 282 32.21 -21.86 -0.04
CA HIS A 282 31.99 -20.49 -0.49
C HIS A 282 32.06 -20.41 -2.03
N PRO A 283 31.28 -19.54 -2.72
CA PRO A 283 31.30 -19.41 -4.18
C PRO A 283 32.69 -19.33 -4.83
N GLU A 284 33.62 -18.56 -4.25
CA GLU A 284 35.00 -18.44 -4.75
C GLU A 284 35.78 -19.75 -4.66
N VAL A 285 35.59 -20.51 -3.57
CA VAL A 285 36.23 -21.83 -3.38
C VAL A 285 35.62 -22.83 -4.37
N TYR A 286 34.31 -22.76 -4.58
CA TYR A 286 33.59 -23.59 -5.55
C TYR A 286 34.04 -23.34 -7.00
N GLN A 287 34.22 -22.07 -7.41
CA GLN A 287 34.82 -21.74 -8.70
C GLN A 287 36.25 -22.31 -8.84
N GLY A 288 37.02 -22.30 -7.76
CA GLY A 288 38.32 -22.96 -7.70
C GLY A 288 38.26 -24.47 -7.94
N PHE A 289 37.22 -25.15 -7.44
CA PHE A 289 36.96 -26.57 -7.71
C PHE A 289 36.54 -26.82 -9.16
N GLN A 290 35.69 -25.96 -9.73
CA GLN A 290 35.32 -26.04 -11.15
C GLN A 290 36.53 -25.88 -12.08
N ASN A 291 37.47 -25.00 -11.73
CA ASN A 291 38.69 -24.77 -12.50
C ASN A 291 39.77 -25.84 -12.30
N SER A 292 39.66 -26.69 -11.27
CA SER A 292 40.68 -27.71 -10.95
C SER A 292 40.08 -28.95 -10.29
N LYS A 293 39.89 -30.02 -11.08
CA LYS A 293 39.39 -31.33 -10.59
C LYS A 293 40.21 -31.93 -9.45
N PHE A 294 41.52 -31.68 -9.41
CA PHE A 294 42.41 -32.17 -8.37
C PHE A 294 42.04 -31.63 -6.97
N LYS A 295 41.60 -30.36 -6.89
CA LYS A 295 41.18 -29.73 -5.63
C LYS A 295 39.82 -30.24 -5.13
N ALA A 296 38.93 -30.65 -6.03
CA ALA A 296 37.64 -31.24 -5.67
C ALA A 296 37.82 -32.67 -5.13
N GLN A 297 38.64 -33.48 -5.81
CA GLN A 297 38.89 -34.89 -5.47
C GLN A 297 39.47 -35.10 -4.06
N SER A 298 40.19 -34.13 -3.49
CA SER A 298 40.69 -34.25 -2.12
C SER A 298 39.58 -34.15 -1.08
N VAL A 299 38.48 -33.47 -1.39
CA VAL A 299 37.32 -33.28 -0.50
C VAL A 299 36.23 -34.32 -0.76
N GLU A 300 36.00 -34.70 -2.03
CA GLU A 300 34.98 -35.69 -2.43
C GLU A 300 35.21 -37.09 -1.81
N LYS A 301 36.44 -37.40 -1.39
CA LYS A 301 36.76 -38.61 -0.62
C LYS A 301 36.07 -38.67 0.75
N TYR A 302 35.69 -37.51 1.26
CA TYR A 302 35.29 -37.29 2.65
C TYR A 302 33.86 -36.75 2.77
N ALA A 303 33.44 -35.90 1.83
CA ALA A 303 32.14 -35.26 1.84
C ALA A 303 31.59 -35.03 0.42
N THR A 304 30.27 -35.07 0.27
CA THR A 304 29.60 -34.65 -0.97
C THR A 304 29.63 -33.13 -1.07
N ILE A 305 30.26 -32.59 -2.12
CA ILE A 305 30.32 -31.14 -2.35
C ILE A 305 29.00 -30.67 -2.94
N THR A 306 28.36 -29.70 -2.29
CA THR A 306 27.09 -29.12 -2.76
C THR A 306 27.32 -27.78 -3.44
N THR A 307 26.52 -27.45 -4.46
CA THR A 307 26.62 -26.16 -5.14
C THR A 307 26.20 -25.00 -4.24
N PRO A 308 26.93 -23.86 -4.23
CA PRO A 308 26.52 -22.66 -3.53
C PRO A 308 25.29 -21.99 -4.16
N ASP A 309 24.87 -22.41 -5.36
CA ASP A 309 23.64 -21.96 -6.02
C ASP A 309 22.36 -22.53 -5.40
N GLU A 310 22.45 -23.63 -4.64
CA GLU A 310 21.31 -24.16 -3.87
C GLU A 310 20.92 -23.13 -2.82
N ASN A 311 19.61 -22.92 -2.60
CA ASN A 311 19.15 -21.98 -1.60
C ASN A 311 19.64 -22.38 -0.20
N ILE A 312 20.25 -21.45 0.54
CA ILE A 312 20.86 -21.75 1.84
C ILE A 312 19.86 -22.23 2.88
N ILE A 313 18.61 -21.75 2.83
CA ILE A 313 17.56 -22.19 3.76
C ILE A 313 17.11 -23.61 3.43
N ASP A 314 16.93 -23.93 2.15
CA ASP A 314 16.61 -25.29 1.71
C ASP A 314 17.71 -26.28 2.13
N PHE A 315 18.98 -25.87 1.98
CA PHE A 315 20.15 -26.65 2.43
C PHE A 315 20.15 -26.87 3.96
N ILE A 316 19.97 -25.81 4.76
CA ILE A 316 19.95 -25.89 6.23
C ILE A 316 18.79 -26.79 6.72
N GLU A 317 17.61 -26.66 6.12
CA GLU A 317 16.44 -27.43 6.52
C GLU A 317 16.59 -28.93 6.18
N ALA A 318 17.32 -29.26 5.12
CA ALA A 318 17.59 -30.63 4.68
C ALA A 318 18.58 -31.41 5.58
N VAL A 319 19.35 -30.73 6.44
CA VAL A 319 20.37 -31.35 7.32
C VAL A 319 19.95 -31.39 8.78
N ASP A 320 20.62 -32.22 9.58
CA ASP A 320 20.34 -32.42 11.02
C ASP A 320 21.35 -31.72 11.93
N HIS A 321 22.60 -31.58 11.48
CA HIS A 321 23.69 -31.01 12.26
C HIS A 321 24.62 -30.20 11.35
N VAL A 322 24.99 -29.01 11.77
CA VAL A 322 25.87 -28.09 11.04
C VAL A 322 27.19 -27.91 11.79
N TYR A 323 28.30 -28.00 11.07
CA TYR A 323 29.64 -27.66 11.53
C TYR A 323 30.10 -26.39 10.84
N THR A 324 30.65 -25.44 11.60
CA THR A 324 31.08 -24.14 11.07
C THR A 324 32.26 -23.58 11.87
N ILE A 325 33.08 -22.74 11.21
CA ILE A 325 34.11 -21.95 11.88
C ILE A 325 33.47 -20.70 12.47
N SER A 326 33.04 -19.76 11.63
CA SER A 326 32.44 -18.50 12.07
C SER A 326 31.30 -17.99 11.19
N SER A 327 30.78 -18.83 10.28
CA SER A 327 29.74 -18.43 9.31
C SER A 327 28.45 -17.97 9.98
N LEU A 328 27.83 -16.91 9.46
CA LEU A 328 26.51 -16.45 9.88
C LEU A 328 25.44 -17.55 9.71
N SER A 329 25.56 -18.40 8.68
CA SER A 329 24.58 -19.46 8.43
C SER A 329 24.56 -20.53 9.52
N GLY A 330 25.59 -20.59 10.39
CA GLY A 330 25.50 -21.36 11.63
C GLY A 330 24.43 -20.81 12.57
N PHE A 331 24.30 -19.48 12.73
CA PHE A 331 23.22 -18.90 13.53
C PHE A 331 21.86 -19.06 12.87
N GLU A 332 21.78 -18.96 11.55
CA GLU A 332 20.54 -19.20 10.80
C GLU A 332 20.03 -20.66 11.00
N ALA A 333 20.95 -21.61 11.20
CA ALA A 333 20.67 -22.98 11.55
C ALA A 333 20.22 -23.12 13.03
N VAL A 334 20.84 -22.39 13.96
CA VAL A 334 20.38 -22.31 15.37
C VAL A 334 18.94 -21.80 15.44
N ILE A 335 18.62 -20.69 14.76
CA ILE A 335 17.26 -20.14 14.71
C ILE A 335 16.27 -21.19 14.21
N ARG A 336 16.68 -22.08 13.28
CA ARG A 336 15.88 -23.18 12.71
C ARG A 336 15.96 -24.49 13.50
N ASN A 337 16.38 -24.43 14.76
CA ASN A 337 16.46 -25.57 15.68
C ASN A 337 17.36 -26.71 15.18
N LYS A 338 18.40 -26.39 14.41
CA LYS A 338 19.42 -27.37 14.01
C LYS A 338 20.52 -27.42 15.05
N LYS A 339 21.10 -28.62 15.25
CA LYS A 339 22.29 -28.74 16.09
C LYS A 339 23.47 -28.06 15.37
N VAL A 340 24.22 -27.22 16.08
CA VAL A 340 25.36 -26.50 15.50
C VAL A 340 26.60 -26.68 16.37
N THR A 341 27.69 -27.13 15.75
CA THR A 341 29.02 -27.20 16.36
C THR A 341 29.90 -26.09 15.78
N THR A 342 30.49 -25.27 16.63
CA THR A 342 31.37 -24.17 16.23
C THR A 342 32.81 -24.44 16.67
N VAL A 343 33.74 -24.50 15.72
CA VAL A 343 35.17 -24.63 16.01
C VAL A 343 35.89 -23.28 16.12
N GLY A 344 35.26 -22.20 15.64
CA GLY A 344 35.67 -20.84 15.92
C GLY A 344 34.87 -20.22 17.06
N ALA A 345 34.97 -18.90 17.20
CA ALA A 345 34.27 -18.09 18.20
C ALA A 345 33.37 -17.01 17.57
N PRO A 346 32.40 -17.35 16.68
CA PRO A 346 31.46 -16.38 16.12
C PRO A 346 30.62 -15.71 17.21
N PHE A 347 29.95 -14.59 16.88
CA PHE A 347 29.17 -13.79 17.86
C PHE A 347 28.13 -14.57 18.67
N TYR A 348 27.59 -15.66 18.11
CA TYR A 348 26.55 -16.50 18.71
C TYR A 348 27.06 -17.72 19.48
N SER A 349 28.37 -17.97 19.50
CA SER A 349 29.00 -19.04 20.31
C SER A 349 29.28 -18.60 21.75
N GLY A 350 29.37 -19.54 22.69
CA GLY A 350 29.68 -19.29 24.10
C GLY A 350 28.47 -19.01 24.99
N TRP A 351 27.28 -18.79 24.41
CA TRP A 351 26.05 -18.44 25.12
C TRP A 351 25.18 -19.65 25.50
N GLY A 352 25.55 -20.86 25.08
CA GLY A 352 24.79 -22.09 25.37
C GLY A 352 23.82 -22.55 24.28
N VAL A 353 23.78 -21.87 23.14
CA VAL A 353 22.94 -22.23 21.97
C VAL A 353 23.67 -23.07 20.92
N THR A 354 24.96 -23.36 21.13
CA THR A 354 25.85 -24.10 20.23
C THR A 354 26.75 -25.07 21.02
N ASP A 355 27.29 -26.08 20.32
CA ASP A 355 28.38 -26.93 20.79
C ASP A 355 29.73 -26.26 20.46
N ASP A 356 30.29 -25.55 21.44
CA ASP A 356 31.46 -24.69 21.26
C ASP A 356 32.76 -25.45 21.52
N ARG A 357 33.70 -25.41 20.57
CA ARG A 357 35.06 -25.98 20.77
C ARG A 357 36.08 -24.96 21.26
N VAL A 358 35.73 -23.67 21.18
CA VAL A 358 36.52 -22.56 21.70
C VAL A 358 35.80 -21.95 22.89
N THR A 359 36.54 -21.74 23.98
CA THR A 359 36.00 -21.06 25.17
C THR A 359 36.45 -19.59 25.22
N ILE A 360 35.50 -18.66 25.17
CA ILE A 360 35.75 -17.23 25.38
C ILE A 360 35.38 -16.85 26.82
N LYS A 361 36.39 -16.63 27.68
CA LYS A 361 36.20 -16.34 29.12
C LYS A 361 35.30 -15.12 29.41
N ARG A 362 35.19 -14.18 28.48
CA ARG A 362 34.35 -12.97 28.63
C ARG A 362 32.86 -13.21 28.39
N ARG A 363 32.49 -14.33 27.75
CA ARG A 363 31.09 -14.70 27.50
C ARG A 363 30.63 -15.59 28.64
N THR A 364 29.90 -15.01 29.57
CA THR A 364 29.58 -15.65 30.86
C THR A 364 28.10 -16.01 31.00
N ALA A 365 27.22 -15.28 30.31
CA ALA A 365 25.79 -15.56 30.32
C ALA A 365 25.44 -16.88 29.62
N LYS A 366 24.36 -17.52 30.09
CA LYS A 366 23.69 -18.64 29.41
C LYS A 366 22.32 -18.16 28.96
N LEU A 367 22.11 -18.17 27.65
CA LEU A 367 20.98 -17.53 27.00
C LEU A 367 20.18 -18.53 26.16
N SER A 368 18.90 -18.23 25.97
CA SER A 368 18.03 -18.92 25.00
C SER A 368 18.28 -18.43 23.58
N ILE A 369 17.73 -19.14 22.58
CA ILE A 369 17.80 -18.74 21.17
C ILE A 369 17.12 -17.38 20.97
N GLU A 370 15.98 -17.16 21.63
CA GLU A 370 15.21 -15.92 21.59
C GLU A 370 16.00 -14.75 22.19
N GLU A 371 16.72 -14.95 23.29
CA GLU A 371 17.54 -13.90 23.94
C GLU A 371 18.73 -13.52 23.05
N VAL A 372 19.42 -14.52 22.48
CA VAL A 372 20.48 -14.26 21.50
C VAL A 372 19.91 -13.56 20.27
N PHE A 373 18.73 -13.96 19.79
CA PHE A 373 18.05 -13.29 18.68
C PHE A 373 17.67 -11.84 19.01
N ALA A 374 17.10 -11.57 20.17
CA ALA A 374 16.75 -10.23 20.62
C ALA A 374 17.99 -9.32 20.66
N GLY A 375 19.08 -9.80 21.24
CA GLY A 375 20.35 -9.08 21.26
C GLY A 375 20.93 -8.82 19.87
N THR A 376 20.74 -9.74 18.91
CA THR A 376 21.41 -9.72 17.61
C THR A 376 20.60 -9.10 16.47
N TYR A 377 19.30 -9.36 16.38
CA TYR A 377 18.42 -8.88 15.30
C TYR A 377 17.55 -7.69 15.74
N LEU A 378 17.38 -7.42 17.03
CA LEU A 378 16.59 -6.28 17.51
C LEU A 378 17.48 -5.19 18.09
N LEU A 379 18.22 -5.46 19.18
CA LEU A 379 18.93 -4.41 19.91
C LEU A 379 20.19 -3.88 19.21
N TYR A 380 20.89 -4.73 18.46
CA TYR A 380 22.19 -4.42 17.87
C TYR A 380 22.14 -3.71 16.50
N PRO A 381 21.27 -4.10 15.54
CA PRO A 381 21.22 -3.48 14.23
C PRO A 381 20.32 -2.23 14.22
N ARG A 382 20.60 -1.34 13.28
CA ARG A 382 19.71 -0.25 12.87
C ARG A 382 18.94 -0.68 11.63
N TYR A 383 17.66 -0.35 11.56
CA TYR A 383 16.80 -0.58 10.40
C TYR A 383 16.51 0.73 9.67
N LEU A 384 16.59 0.74 8.33
CA LEU A 384 16.36 1.95 7.54
C LEU A 384 14.89 2.42 7.56
N GLY A 385 13.96 1.47 7.69
CA GLY A 385 12.52 1.77 7.61
C GLY A 385 12.06 2.64 8.78
N ASP A 386 12.59 2.37 9.98
CA ASP A 386 12.38 3.15 11.19
C ASP A 386 13.57 2.95 12.15
N HIS A 387 14.24 4.05 12.50
CA HIS A 387 15.36 4.05 13.45
C HIS A 387 14.92 4.14 14.91
N SER A 388 13.69 4.62 15.16
CA SER A 388 13.15 4.86 16.50
C SER A 388 12.41 3.64 17.05
N ASN A 389 11.72 2.90 16.18
CA ASN A 389 11.05 1.67 16.52
C ASN A 389 11.68 0.48 15.76
N ILE A 390 12.55 -0.24 16.46
CA ILE A 390 13.30 -1.38 15.94
C ILE A 390 12.37 -2.49 15.44
N HIS A 391 11.28 -2.78 16.16
CA HIS A 391 10.35 -3.84 15.76
C HIS A 391 9.67 -3.48 14.43
N THR A 392 9.16 -2.26 14.31
CA THR A 392 8.61 -1.73 13.05
C THR A 392 9.63 -1.75 11.93
N GLY A 393 10.86 -1.31 12.19
CA GLY A 393 11.95 -1.32 11.22
C GLY A 393 12.32 -2.74 10.73
N PHE A 394 12.37 -3.72 11.65
CA PHE A 394 12.60 -5.12 11.33
C PHE A 394 11.49 -5.69 10.43
N LEU A 395 10.23 -5.50 10.82
CA LEU A 395 9.08 -6.02 10.06
C LEU A 395 9.04 -5.40 8.66
N ALA A 396 9.26 -4.08 8.56
CA ALA A 396 9.32 -3.39 7.28
C ALA A 396 10.41 -3.96 6.38
N ALA A 397 11.61 -4.21 6.92
CA ALA A 397 12.70 -4.84 6.18
C ALA A 397 12.33 -6.27 5.74
N ALA A 398 11.75 -7.09 6.62
CA ALA A 398 11.38 -8.46 6.32
C ALA A 398 10.33 -8.57 5.19
N TYR A 399 9.26 -7.78 5.28
CA TYR A 399 8.22 -7.76 4.26
C TYR A 399 8.70 -7.13 2.94
N ARG A 400 9.52 -6.07 3.01
CA ARG A 400 10.14 -5.47 1.82
C ARG A 400 11.02 -6.48 1.09
N ILE A 401 11.86 -7.22 1.81
CA ILE A 401 12.72 -8.26 1.23
C ILE A 401 11.89 -9.36 0.59
N CYS A 402 10.83 -9.83 1.26
CA CYS A 402 9.97 -10.87 0.71
C CYS A 402 9.32 -10.43 -0.60
N ALA A 403 8.75 -9.22 -0.62
CA ALA A 403 8.11 -8.68 -1.81
C ALA A 403 9.11 -8.46 -2.96
N GLU A 404 10.31 -7.94 -2.68
CA GLU A 404 11.36 -7.79 -3.70
C GLU A 404 11.89 -9.12 -4.23
N ARG A 405 12.04 -10.14 -3.37
CA ARG A 405 12.46 -11.48 -3.80
C ARG A 405 11.52 -12.04 -4.86
N GLU A 406 10.21 -11.93 -4.66
CA GLU A 406 9.24 -12.42 -5.64
C GLU A 406 9.30 -11.67 -6.98
N ILE A 407 9.55 -10.36 -6.94
CA ILE A 407 9.76 -9.55 -8.16
C ILE A 407 11.01 -10.04 -8.91
N GLU A 408 12.10 -10.30 -8.18
CA GLU A 408 13.34 -10.80 -8.78
C GLU A 408 13.20 -12.25 -9.28
N GLU A 409 12.40 -13.09 -8.61
CA GLU A 409 12.05 -14.43 -9.08
C GLU A 409 11.35 -14.37 -10.42
N HIS A 410 10.34 -13.51 -10.57
CA HIS A 410 9.64 -13.37 -11.85
C HIS A 410 10.57 -12.90 -12.97
N LYS A 411 11.44 -11.92 -12.70
CA LYS A 411 12.45 -11.45 -13.67
C LYS A 411 13.41 -12.57 -14.07
N TYR A 412 13.89 -13.34 -13.09
CA TYR A 412 14.78 -14.46 -13.32
C TYR A 412 14.13 -15.53 -14.20
N TYR A 413 12.93 -15.97 -13.85
CA TYR A 413 12.20 -17.00 -14.59
C TYR A 413 11.79 -16.54 -15.99
N LYS A 414 11.46 -15.26 -16.18
CA LYS A 414 11.22 -14.67 -17.51
C LYS A 414 12.48 -14.62 -18.38
N ALA A 415 13.66 -14.45 -17.77
CA ALA A 415 14.91 -14.44 -18.52
C ALA A 415 15.30 -15.85 -18.99
N ILE A 416 15.07 -16.87 -18.16
CA ILE A 416 15.40 -18.27 -18.49
C ILE A 416 14.28 -19.01 -19.23
N SER A 417 13.06 -18.44 -19.35
CA SER A 417 11.95 -19.04 -20.10
C SER A 417 12.22 -19.19 -21.60
N VAL A 418 13.35 -18.69 -22.09
CA VAL A 418 13.81 -18.81 -23.48
C VAL A 418 14.80 -19.98 -23.63
N ASP A 419 15.25 -20.59 -22.53
CA ASP A 419 16.23 -21.67 -22.48
C ASP A 419 15.58 -23.03 -22.18
N LYS A 420 15.73 -23.97 -23.12
CA LYS A 420 15.09 -25.31 -23.08
C LYS A 420 15.59 -26.21 -21.94
N GLU A 421 16.76 -25.94 -21.35
CA GLU A 421 17.32 -26.79 -20.30
C GLU A 421 16.53 -26.72 -18.97
N ASN A 422 15.70 -25.69 -18.77
CA ASN A 422 14.97 -25.45 -17.51
C ASN A 422 13.45 -25.73 -17.58
N ASP A 423 12.96 -26.21 -18.72
CA ASP A 423 11.53 -26.32 -19.05
C ASP A 423 10.73 -27.09 -17.99
N LYS A 424 11.22 -28.28 -17.62
CA LYS A 424 10.52 -29.19 -16.70
C LYS A 424 10.31 -28.59 -15.32
N TYR A 425 11.30 -27.87 -14.80
CA TYR A 425 11.18 -27.24 -13.48
C TYR A 425 10.22 -26.05 -13.52
N LEU A 426 10.33 -25.17 -14.51
CA LEU A 426 9.44 -24.02 -14.64
C LEU A 426 7.97 -24.46 -14.70
N LEU A 427 7.69 -25.50 -15.48
CA LEU A 427 6.36 -26.09 -15.62
C LEU A 427 5.85 -26.75 -14.33
N SER A 428 6.75 -27.26 -13.48
CA SER A 428 6.39 -27.80 -12.16
C SER A 428 6.16 -26.74 -11.08
N THR A 429 6.45 -25.46 -11.35
CA THR A 429 6.28 -24.35 -10.39
C THR A 429 5.05 -23.50 -10.68
N ASN A 430 4.71 -22.59 -9.77
CA ASN A 430 3.64 -21.61 -9.99
C ASN A 430 3.90 -20.65 -11.17
N PHE A 431 5.11 -20.61 -11.75
CA PHE A 431 5.46 -19.79 -12.92
C PHE A 431 5.21 -20.49 -14.26
N TRP A 432 4.66 -21.71 -14.25
CA TRP A 432 4.26 -22.40 -15.47
C TRP A 432 3.33 -21.55 -16.38
N PRO A 433 2.38 -20.71 -15.88
CA PRO A 433 1.52 -19.92 -16.76
C PRO A 433 2.32 -18.93 -17.61
N MET A 434 3.26 -18.19 -17.00
CA MET A 434 4.15 -17.29 -17.76
C MET A 434 4.87 -18.08 -18.85
N TYR A 435 5.57 -19.15 -18.46
CA TYR A 435 6.34 -19.96 -19.41
C TYR A 435 5.46 -20.55 -20.53
N PHE A 436 4.25 -21.02 -20.19
CA PHE A 436 3.32 -21.64 -21.11
C PHE A 436 2.73 -20.65 -22.13
N PHE A 437 2.28 -19.46 -21.67
CA PHE A 437 1.66 -18.47 -22.55
C PHE A 437 2.67 -17.60 -23.31
N THR A 438 3.94 -17.55 -22.90
CA THR A 438 5.00 -16.85 -23.64
C THR A 438 5.65 -17.70 -24.74
N ASN A 439 5.65 -19.03 -24.62
CA ASN A 439 6.33 -19.91 -25.56
C ASN A 439 5.37 -20.52 -26.61
N ASN A 440 5.78 -20.46 -27.88
CA ASN A 440 5.03 -21.06 -28.99
C ASN A 440 5.44 -22.53 -29.16
N TYR A 441 4.84 -23.42 -28.37
CA TYR A 441 5.15 -24.86 -28.49
C TYR A 441 4.65 -25.48 -29.79
N THR A 442 5.47 -26.35 -30.38
CA THR A 442 5.09 -27.20 -31.53
C THR A 442 5.70 -28.60 -31.37
N GLY A 443 4.99 -29.64 -31.82
CA GLY A 443 5.51 -31.02 -31.87
C GLY A 443 5.77 -31.70 -30.52
N LYS A 444 6.82 -32.54 -30.44
CA LYS A 444 7.15 -33.41 -29.29
C LYS A 444 7.54 -32.66 -28.01
N ASP A 445 8.06 -31.45 -28.12
CA ASP A 445 8.45 -30.62 -26.97
C ASP A 445 7.21 -30.21 -26.14
N PHE A 446 6.03 -30.19 -26.77
CA PHE A 446 4.76 -29.87 -26.12
C PHE A 446 4.17 -31.03 -25.30
N ASP A 447 4.36 -32.27 -25.77
CA ASP A 447 3.89 -33.48 -25.08
C ASP A 447 4.59 -33.65 -23.72
N SER A 448 5.88 -33.28 -23.62
CA SER A 448 6.58 -33.26 -22.34
C SER A 448 6.06 -32.14 -21.44
N ALA A 449 5.82 -30.96 -22.01
CA ALA A 449 5.47 -29.78 -21.24
C ALA A 449 4.15 -29.94 -20.45
N ILE A 450 3.09 -30.45 -21.08
CA ILE A 450 1.78 -30.66 -20.42
C ILE A 450 1.86 -31.68 -19.26
N ASN A 451 2.73 -32.68 -19.40
CA ASN A 451 2.94 -33.68 -18.36
C ASN A 451 3.59 -33.09 -17.11
N ASP A 452 4.44 -32.08 -17.27
CA ASP A 452 5.16 -31.45 -16.18
C ASP A 452 4.37 -30.30 -15.50
N ILE A 453 3.30 -29.79 -16.13
CA ILE A 453 2.43 -28.76 -15.52
C ILE A 453 1.73 -29.31 -14.26
N ASN A 454 1.91 -28.65 -13.12
CA ASN A 454 1.12 -28.95 -11.93
C ASN A 454 -0.24 -28.20 -11.95
N PHE A 455 -1.26 -28.83 -12.54
CA PHE A 455 -2.62 -28.25 -12.57
C PHE A 455 -3.31 -28.24 -11.19
N SER A 456 -2.86 -29.08 -10.25
CA SER A 456 -3.51 -29.21 -8.95
C SER A 456 -3.50 -27.90 -8.15
N ASP A 457 -2.40 -27.12 -8.18
CA ASP A 457 -2.28 -25.86 -7.45
C ASP A 457 -3.32 -24.79 -7.87
N PHE A 458 -3.76 -24.84 -9.14
CA PHE A 458 -4.74 -23.91 -9.68
C PHE A 458 -6.17 -24.47 -9.64
N LEU A 459 -6.37 -25.74 -9.96
CA LEU A 459 -7.70 -26.35 -10.12
C LEU A 459 -8.26 -26.98 -8.84
N PHE A 460 -7.41 -27.50 -7.95
CA PHE A 460 -7.84 -28.22 -6.75
C PHE A 460 -8.24 -27.26 -5.61
N GLY A 461 -9.24 -27.65 -4.81
CA GLY A 461 -9.63 -26.95 -3.57
C GLY A 461 -10.31 -25.58 -3.76
N ALA A 462 -10.56 -25.15 -5.00
CA ALA A 462 -11.21 -23.88 -5.31
C ALA A 462 -12.57 -24.12 -5.97
N ASN A 463 -13.68 -23.82 -5.29
CA ASN A 463 -15.03 -23.83 -5.90
C ASN A 463 -15.23 -22.55 -6.74
N ALA A 464 -14.31 -22.29 -7.67
CA ALA A 464 -14.25 -21.10 -8.53
C ALA A 464 -14.47 -21.52 -9.99
N ASP A 465 -15.71 -21.84 -10.32
CA ASP A 465 -16.08 -22.53 -11.55
C ASP A 465 -15.73 -21.71 -12.80
N LEU A 466 -15.97 -20.40 -12.77
CA LEU A 466 -15.63 -19.52 -13.87
C LEU A 466 -14.12 -19.47 -14.11
N PHE A 467 -13.30 -19.42 -13.06
CA PHE A 467 -11.84 -19.52 -13.18
C PHE A 467 -11.41 -20.84 -13.78
N LYS A 468 -11.95 -21.97 -13.30
CA LYS A 468 -11.64 -23.31 -13.84
C LYS A 468 -11.98 -23.39 -15.33
N SER A 469 -13.19 -22.95 -15.72
CA SER A 469 -13.62 -22.89 -17.12
C SER A 469 -12.71 -21.99 -17.95
N THR A 470 -12.35 -20.81 -17.43
CA THR A 470 -11.41 -19.88 -18.09
C THR A 470 -10.06 -20.52 -18.37
N LEU A 471 -9.51 -21.24 -17.38
CA LEU A 471 -8.23 -21.92 -17.52
C LEU A 471 -8.29 -23.05 -18.57
N LEU A 472 -9.39 -23.83 -18.58
CA LEU A 472 -9.62 -24.88 -19.56
C LEU A 472 -9.60 -24.33 -20.99
N HIS A 473 -10.40 -23.28 -21.26
CA HIS A 473 -10.47 -22.64 -22.58
C HIS A 473 -9.11 -22.07 -23.01
N ALA A 474 -8.40 -21.40 -22.09
CA ALA A 474 -7.11 -20.78 -22.38
C ALA A 474 -6.01 -21.82 -22.69
N VAL A 475 -5.94 -22.90 -21.91
CA VAL A 475 -4.94 -23.95 -22.13
C VAL A 475 -5.28 -24.77 -23.36
N TYR A 476 -6.54 -25.21 -23.52
CA TYR A 476 -6.98 -25.99 -24.68
C TYR A 476 -6.78 -25.25 -26.01
N GLY A 477 -7.11 -23.96 -26.05
CA GLY A 477 -6.96 -23.13 -27.24
C GLY A 477 -5.52 -22.92 -27.71
N LYS A 478 -4.52 -23.16 -26.85
CA LYS A 478 -3.09 -23.13 -27.19
C LYS A 478 -2.59 -24.46 -27.78
N LEU A 479 -3.36 -25.55 -27.66
CA LEU A 479 -2.94 -26.89 -28.08
C LEU A 479 -3.20 -27.10 -29.57
N ASN A 480 -2.17 -27.52 -30.32
CA ASN A 480 -2.23 -27.62 -31.78
C ASN A 480 -2.36 -29.06 -32.33
N ASN A 481 -2.26 -30.10 -31.50
CA ASN A 481 -2.34 -31.50 -31.96
C ASN A 481 -3.28 -32.35 -31.09
N HIS A 482 -3.82 -33.43 -31.67
CA HIS A 482 -4.80 -34.33 -31.06
C HIS A 482 -4.30 -34.97 -29.75
N LYS A 483 -3.07 -35.51 -29.76
CA LYS A 483 -2.51 -36.25 -28.64
C LYS A 483 -2.33 -35.39 -27.39
N SER A 484 -1.83 -34.15 -27.55
CA SER A 484 -1.66 -33.23 -26.43
C SER A 484 -3.00 -32.76 -25.86
N LYS A 485 -4.03 -32.58 -26.72
CA LYS A 485 -5.41 -32.27 -26.30
C LYS A 485 -6.02 -33.40 -25.48
N GLU A 486 -5.87 -34.63 -25.92
CA GLU A 486 -6.36 -35.82 -25.22
C GLU A 486 -5.68 -35.99 -23.85
N LEU A 487 -4.35 -35.86 -23.81
CA LEU A 487 -3.57 -35.91 -22.57
C LEU A 487 -3.98 -34.82 -21.57
N PHE A 488 -4.17 -33.60 -22.05
CA PHE A 488 -4.62 -32.47 -21.23
C PHE A 488 -5.97 -32.77 -20.58
N LEU A 489 -6.97 -33.19 -21.36
CA LEU A 489 -8.29 -33.48 -20.81
C LEU A 489 -8.25 -34.67 -19.84
N HIS A 490 -7.49 -35.73 -20.13
CA HIS A 490 -7.31 -36.84 -19.20
C HIS A 490 -6.73 -36.40 -17.85
N LYS A 491 -5.72 -35.53 -17.88
CA LYS A 491 -5.09 -35.01 -16.66
C LYS A 491 -6.01 -34.08 -15.88
N VAL A 492 -6.80 -33.26 -16.56
CA VAL A 492 -7.66 -32.28 -15.88
C VAL A 492 -8.93 -32.91 -15.31
N ARG A 493 -9.49 -33.96 -15.94
CA ARG A 493 -10.71 -34.65 -15.48
C ARG A 493 -10.71 -35.07 -14.01
N SER A 494 -9.55 -35.41 -13.44
CA SER A 494 -9.40 -35.78 -12.02
C SER A 494 -9.34 -34.59 -11.04
N HIS A 495 -9.29 -33.36 -11.56
CA HIS A 495 -9.07 -32.13 -10.78
C HIS A 495 -10.23 -31.12 -10.89
N ILE A 496 -11.29 -31.44 -11.64
CA ILE A 496 -12.45 -30.56 -11.83
C ILE A 496 -13.76 -31.32 -11.66
N GLU A 497 -14.81 -30.58 -11.33
CA GLU A 497 -16.15 -31.13 -11.17
C GLU A 497 -16.80 -31.39 -12.55
N TYR A 498 -17.64 -32.44 -12.62
CA TYR A 498 -18.24 -32.90 -13.87
C TYR A 498 -19.06 -31.83 -14.59
N HIS A 499 -19.77 -30.94 -13.89
CA HIS A 499 -20.55 -29.89 -14.53
C HIS A 499 -19.68 -28.82 -15.20
N ILE A 500 -18.51 -28.50 -14.62
CA ILE A 500 -17.55 -27.56 -15.20
C ILE A 500 -16.92 -28.15 -16.46
N LEU A 501 -16.57 -29.44 -16.40
CA LEU A 501 -16.05 -30.15 -17.56
C LEU A 501 -17.11 -30.21 -18.67
N ASN A 502 -18.37 -30.51 -18.33
CA ASN A 502 -19.48 -30.53 -19.27
C ASN A 502 -19.66 -29.18 -19.96
N ASP A 503 -19.71 -28.08 -19.20
CA ASP A 503 -19.84 -26.72 -19.74
C ASP A 503 -18.71 -26.39 -20.72
N PHE A 504 -17.46 -26.69 -20.35
CA PHE A 504 -16.31 -26.53 -21.23
C PHE A 504 -16.45 -27.37 -22.52
N LEU A 505 -16.77 -28.67 -22.41
CA LEU A 505 -16.87 -29.56 -23.57
C LEU A 505 -17.96 -29.10 -24.54
N LEU A 506 -19.15 -28.78 -24.04
CA LEU A 506 -20.27 -28.33 -24.88
C LEU A 506 -19.96 -27.03 -25.61
N ARG A 507 -19.34 -26.05 -24.93
CA ARG A 507 -18.92 -24.79 -25.57
C ARG A 507 -17.80 -25.02 -26.58
N ALA A 508 -16.81 -25.84 -26.23
CA ALA A 508 -15.70 -26.16 -27.13
C ALA A 508 -16.18 -26.89 -28.40
N ILE A 509 -17.07 -27.88 -28.28
CA ILE A 509 -17.65 -28.63 -29.42
C ILE A 509 -18.42 -27.69 -30.36
N LYS A 510 -19.17 -26.73 -29.79
CA LYS A 510 -19.91 -25.73 -30.57
C LYS A 510 -19.00 -24.88 -31.46
N ILE A 511 -17.73 -24.72 -31.07
CA ILE A 511 -16.75 -23.88 -31.76
C ILE A 511 -15.82 -24.72 -32.66
N LYS A 512 -15.37 -25.88 -32.17
CA LYS A 512 -14.49 -26.81 -32.88
C LYS A 512 -15.03 -28.23 -32.70
N LYS A 513 -15.59 -28.81 -33.76
CA LYS A 513 -16.00 -30.21 -33.76
C LYS A 513 -14.75 -31.09 -33.90
N GLU A 514 -14.31 -31.67 -32.79
CA GLU A 514 -13.12 -32.53 -32.73
C GLU A 514 -13.46 -33.85 -32.04
N ALA A 515 -12.98 -34.97 -32.59
CA ALA A 515 -13.21 -36.31 -32.03
C ALA A 515 -12.76 -36.42 -30.56
N VAL A 516 -11.69 -35.72 -30.16
CA VAL A 516 -11.24 -35.64 -28.76
C VAL A 516 -12.32 -35.06 -27.85
N LEU A 517 -13.00 -33.98 -28.24
CA LEU A 517 -14.01 -33.34 -27.40
C LEU A 517 -15.29 -34.17 -27.30
N ILE A 518 -15.65 -34.90 -28.36
CA ILE A 518 -16.85 -35.74 -28.37
C ILE A 518 -16.61 -37.04 -27.58
N SER A 519 -15.46 -37.70 -27.73
CA SER A 519 -15.07 -38.84 -26.89
C SER A 519 -14.92 -38.46 -25.41
N ASN A 520 -14.21 -37.35 -25.17
CA ASN A 520 -14.50 -36.31 -24.18
C ASN A 520 -15.81 -36.43 -23.35
N LEU A 521 -16.89 -36.09 -24.06
CA LEU A 521 -18.25 -35.92 -23.59
C LEU A 521 -18.96 -37.26 -23.41
N SER A 522 -18.77 -38.21 -24.34
CA SER A 522 -19.31 -39.57 -24.21
C SER A 522 -18.79 -40.28 -22.96
N TRP A 523 -17.50 -40.16 -22.65
CA TRP A 523 -16.94 -40.65 -21.39
C TRP A 523 -17.63 -40.01 -20.17
N LEU A 524 -17.84 -38.69 -20.20
CA LEU A 524 -18.47 -37.99 -19.08
C LEU A 524 -19.90 -38.48 -18.86
N LEU A 525 -20.68 -38.66 -19.93
CA LEU A 525 -22.03 -39.21 -19.90
C LEU A 525 -22.06 -40.63 -19.33
N SER A 526 -21.10 -41.48 -19.73
CA SER A 526 -20.92 -42.82 -19.19
C SER A 526 -20.64 -42.81 -17.67
N GLU A 527 -19.78 -41.92 -17.19
CA GLU A 527 -19.45 -41.80 -15.76
C GLU A 527 -20.64 -41.34 -14.90
N VAL A 528 -21.54 -40.51 -15.46
CA VAL A 528 -22.77 -40.08 -14.76
C VAL A 528 -23.93 -41.07 -14.92
N GLY A 529 -23.72 -42.19 -15.62
CA GLY A 529 -24.68 -43.28 -15.78
C GLY A 529 -25.63 -43.15 -16.97
N ASP A 530 -25.40 -42.18 -17.87
CA ASP A 530 -26.22 -41.94 -19.06
C ASP A 530 -25.64 -42.67 -20.29
N ILE A 531 -25.75 -43.99 -20.27
CA ILE A 531 -25.08 -44.87 -21.23
C ILE A 531 -25.67 -44.72 -22.64
N ASP A 532 -26.99 -44.51 -22.75
CA ASP A 532 -27.67 -44.39 -24.04
C ASP A 532 -27.25 -43.10 -24.78
N ASP A 533 -27.23 -41.97 -24.07
CA ASP A 533 -26.74 -40.71 -24.62
C ASP A 533 -25.23 -40.76 -24.89
N ALA A 534 -24.45 -41.47 -24.04
CA ALA A 534 -23.02 -41.68 -24.29
C ALA A 534 -22.76 -42.42 -25.61
N ILE A 535 -23.55 -43.47 -25.92
CA ILE A 535 -23.47 -44.21 -27.18
C ILE A 535 -23.89 -43.32 -28.35
N GLN A 536 -24.97 -42.56 -28.19
CA GLN A 536 -25.45 -41.64 -29.23
C GLN A 536 -24.42 -40.57 -29.57
N VAL A 537 -23.82 -39.93 -28.55
CA VAL A 537 -22.76 -38.93 -28.74
C VAL A 537 -21.51 -39.55 -29.38
N MET A 538 -21.15 -40.78 -29.01
CA MET A 538 -20.02 -41.49 -29.62
C MET A 538 -20.28 -41.82 -31.10
N SER A 539 -21.50 -42.19 -31.47
CA SER A 539 -21.83 -42.45 -32.89
C SER A 539 -21.65 -41.21 -33.77
N ALA A 540 -21.79 -40.00 -33.21
CA ALA A 540 -21.52 -38.75 -33.91
C ALA A 540 -20.02 -38.45 -34.10
N CYS A 541 -19.10 -39.19 -33.45
CA CYS A 541 -17.66 -39.12 -33.76
C CYS A 541 -17.33 -39.71 -35.13
N ASP A 542 -18.05 -40.75 -35.55
CA ASP A 542 -17.78 -41.49 -36.79
C ASP A 542 -18.07 -40.63 -38.05
N ASP A 543 -18.86 -39.56 -37.90
CA ASP A 543 -19.29 -38.65 -38.96
C ASP A 543 -18.38 -37.40 -39.13
N ILE A 544 -17.28 -37.26 -38.37
CA ILE A 544 -16.38 -36.11 -38.46
C ILE A 544 -15.24 -36.42 -39.45
N GLU A 545 -15.30 -35.86 -40.66
CA GLU A 545 -14.18 -35.91 -41.61
C GLU A 545 -13.00 -35.05 -41.13
N GLU A 546 -11.76 -35.56 -41.23
CA GLU A 546 -10.51 -34.91 -40.77
C GLU A 546 -10.20 -33.53 -41.39
N ASN A 547 -11.02 -33.04 -42.32
CA ASN A 547 -10.83 -31.77 -43.04
C ASN A 547 -11.99 -30.77 -42.94
N ASP A 548 -12.96 -30.99 -42.04
CA ASP A 548 -14.13 -30.10 -41.94
C ASP A 548 -13.80 -28.81 -41.16
N THR A 549 -13.07 -27.89 -41.81
CA THR A 549 -12.78 -26.53 -41.31
C THR A 549 -13.95 -25.55 -41.44
N ASP A 550 -15.10 -26.00 -41.93
CA ASP A 550 -16.25 -25.15 -42.17
C ASP A 550 -17.27 -25.25 -41.03
N ILE A 551 -17.17 -24.32 -40.08
CA ILE A 551 -18.19 -23.31 -39.72
C ILE A 551 -17.46 -22.35 -38.76
N LEU A 552 -16.71 -21.40 -39.31
CA LEU A 552 -16.28 -20.23 -38.55
C LEU A 552 -17.43 -19.20 -38.64
N PRO A 553 -18.07 -18.77 -37.53
CA PRO A 553 -18.68 -17.45 -37.53
C PRO A 553 -17.58 -16.45 -37.91
N PRO A 554 -17.89 -15.39 -38.67
CA PRO A 554 -16.87 -14.47 -39.14
C PRO A 554 -16.02 -14.04 -37.96
N ILE A 555 -14.70 -14.16 -38.11
CA ILE A 555 -13.74 -13.48 -37.23
C ILE A 555 -14.11 -12.00 -37.33
N ILE A 556 -14.91 -11.50 -36.38
CA ILE A 556 -15.22 -10.08 -36.32
C ILE A 556 -13.89 -9.45 -35.93
N SER A 557 -13.32 -8.68 -36.84
CA SER A 557 -12.17 -7.86 -36.54
C SER A 557 -12.54 -7.01 -35.32
N ASN A 558 -11.89 -7.30 -34.19
CA ASN A 558 -12.00 -6.60 -32.89
C ASN A 558 -12.90 -7.23 -31.79
N ASN A 559 -12.72 -8.54 -31.49
CA ASN A 559 -13.30 -9.24 -30.31
C ASN A 559 -13.18 -8.43 -29.00
N SER A 560 -12.07 -7.71 -28.81
CA SER A 560 -11.84 -6.87 -27.64
C SER A 560 -12.86 -5.73 -27.51
N LEU A 561 -13.13 -5.01 -28.60
CA LEU A 561 -14.11 -3.91 -28.62
C LEU A 561 -15.53 -4.43 -28.42
N GLN A 562 -15.88 -5.54 -29.08
CA GLN A 562 -17.20 -6.15 -28.92
C GLN A 562 -17.43 -6.65 -27.50
N LEU A 563 -16.40 -7.21 -26.87
CA LEU A 563 -16.47 -7.60 -25.46
C LEU A 563 -16.71 -6.39 -24.54
N ASP A 564 -16.04 -5.26 -24.80
CA ASP A 564 -16.29 -4.05 -24.01
C ASP A 564 -17.71 -3.51 -24.24
N ILE A 565 -18.24 -3.58 -25.46
CA ILE A 565 -19.62 -3.20 -25.77
C ILE A 565 -20.61 -4.09 -24.99
N LEU A 566 -20.47 -5.42 -25.07
CA LEU A 566 -21.37 -6.37 -24.39
C LEU A 566 -21.31 -6.27 -22.86
N LYS A 567 -20.10 -6.09 -22.31
CA LYS A 567 -19.90 -5.88 -20.88
C LYS A 567 -20.54 -4.56 -20.42
N ASN A 568 -20.38 -3.50 -21.20
CA ASN A 568 -20.97 -2.19 -20.90
C ASN A 568 -22.50 -2.19 -21.08
N SER A 569 -23.04 -3.01 -21.99
CA SER A 569 -24.49 -3.24 -22.15
C SER A 569 -25.06 -4.26 -21.16
N LYS A 570 -24.26 -4.73 -20.19
CA LYS A 570 -24.67 -5.67 -19.13
C LYS A 570 -25.08 -7.06 -19.62
N GLN A 571 -24.60 -7.47 -20.78
CA GLN A 571 -24.80 -8.80 -21.38
C GLN A 571 -23.65 -9.73 -20.97
N PHE A 572 -23.65 -10.17 -19.71
CA PHE A 572 -22.52 -10.86 -19.10
C PHE A 572 -22.29 -12.27 -19.66
N ASN A 573 -23.34 -13.04 -19.94
CA ASN A 573 -23.21 -14.39 -20.48
C ASN A 573 -22.62 -14.36 -21.89
N GLU A 574 -23.12 -13.47 -22.74
CA GLU A 574 -22.62 -13.24 -24.09
C GLU A 574 -21.18 -12.73 -24.08
N SER A 575 -20.84 -11.91 -23.08
CA SER A 575 -19.46 -11.46 -22.85
C SER A 575 -18.53 -12.63 -22.51
N LEU A 576 -18.96 -13.54 -21.62
CA LEU A 576 -18.18 -14.72 -21.26
C LEU A 576 -18.02 -15.67 -22.45
N ASP A 577 -19.09 -15.92 -23.20
CA ASP A 577 -19.03 -16.76 -24.40
C ASP A 577 -18.05 -16.22 -25.44
N LEU A 578 -18.06 -14.91 -25.69
CA LEU A 578 -17.10 -14.27 -26.58
C LEU A 578 -15.66 -14.36 -26.05
N ALA A 579 -15.46 -14.21 -24.75
CA ALA A 579 -14.14 -14.34 -24.14
C ALA A 579 -13.60 -15.78 -24.24
N PHE A 580 -14.44 -16.77 -23.97
CA PHE A 580 -14.10 -18.20 -24.09
C PHE A 580 -13.85 -18.60 -25.54
N TYR A 581 -14.63 -18.07 -26.48
CA TYR A 581 -14.40 -18.22 -27.91
C TYR A 581 -13.02 -17.68 -28.32
N ALA A 582 -12.65 -16.47 -27.89
CA ALA A 582 -11.35 -15.89 -28.16
C ALA A 582 -10.20 -16.74 -27.57
N MET A 583 -10.36 -17.28 -26.36
CA MET A 583 -9.38 -18.16 -25.73
C MET A 583 -9.15 -19.47 -26.52
N LEU A 584 -10.24 -20.11 -26.99
CA LEU A 584 -10.16 -21.32 -27.82
C LEU A 584 -9.50 -21.10 -29.19
N ASN A 585 -9.50 -19.85 -29.66
CA ASN A 585 -8.84 -19.42 -30.90
C ASN A 585 -7.45 -18.83 -30.67
N ASN A 586 -6.77 -19.24 -29.59
CA ASN A 586 -5.39 -18.89 -29.30
C ASN A 586 -5.15 -17.40 -28.98
N GLU A 587 -6.21 -16.62 -28.69
CA GLU A 587 -6.12 -15.19 -28.31
C GLU A 587 -5.99 -14.95 -26.80
N ALA A 588 -5.79 -16.01 -26.01
CA ALA A 588 -5.61 -15.92 -24.57
C ALA A 588 -4.41 -15.03 -24.21
N ASN A 589 -4.71 -13.87 -23.64
CA ASN A 589 -3.73 -12.90 -23.19
C ASN A 589 -4.21 -12.22 -21.91
N SER A 590 -3.28 -11.52 -21.29
CA SER A 590 -3.49 -10.88 -20.00
C SER A 590 -4.60 -9.81 -19.96
N GLY A 591 -4.87 -9.11 -21.06
CA GLY A 591 -6.01 -8.20 -21.16
C GLY A 591 -7.36 -8.94 -21.17
N LEU A 592 -7.41 -10.11 -21.80
CA LEU A 592 -8.62 -10.95 -21.83
C LEU A 592 -8.91 -11.56 -20.45
N PHE A 593 -7.89 -12.06 -19.74
CA PHE A 593 -8.06 -12.53 -18.35
C PHE A 593 -8.56 -11.42 -17.42
N LEU A 594 -8.07 -10.19 -17.60
CA LEU A 594 -8.55 -9.04 -16.84
C LEU A 594 -10.04 -8.77 -17.11
N LYS A 595 -10.45 -8.83 -18.38
CA LYS A 595 -11.86 -8.65 -18.77
C LYS A 595 -12.77 -9.74 -18.18
N VAL A 596 -12.34 -11.01 -18.17
CA VAL A 596 -13.08 -12.10 -17.51
C VAL A 596 -13.16 -11.88 -16.00
N ALA A 597 -12.06 -11.44 -15.36
CA ALA A 597 -12.09 -11.12 -13.94
C ALA A 597 -13.05 -9.96 -13.63
N GLN A 598 -13.14 -8.93 -14.50
CA GLN A 598 -14.09 -7.83 -14.34
C GLN A 598 -15.54 -8.32 -14.45
N ILE A 599 -15.80 -9.25 -15.36
CA ILE A 599 -17.13 -9.88 -15.49
C ILE A 599 -17.44 -10.70 -14.24
N ALA A 600 -16.48 -11.49 -13.74
CA ALA A 600 -16.64 -12.26 -12.50
C ALA A 600 -16.98 -11.37 -11.30
N GLU A 601 -16.31 -10.22 -11.17
CA GLU A 601 -16.62 -9.19 -10.18
C GLU A 601 -18.04 -8.65 -10.36
N LEU A 602 -18.43 -8.30 -11.58
CA LEU A 602 -19.78 -7.80 -11.87
C LEU A 602 -20.85 -8.85 -11.55
N THR A 603 -20.58 -10.14 -11.72
CA THR A 603 -21.50 -11.25 -11.44
C THR A 603 -21.35 -11.86 -10.04
N PHE A 604 -20.67 -11.17 -9.11
CA PHE A 604 -20.45 -11.62 -7.73
C PHE A 604 -19.64 -12.93 -7.56
N ASP A 605 -18.90 -13.40 -8.57
CA ASP A 605 -17.99 -14.55 -8.47
C ASP A 605 -16.60 -14.13 -7.96
N TRP A 606 -16.58 -13.75 -6.68
CA TRP A 606 -15.38 -13.26 -6.00
C TRP A 606 -14.26 -14.30 -5.87
N LYS A 607 -14.62 -15.60 -5.82
CA LYS A 607 -13.65 -16.69 -5.77
C LYS A 607 -12.88 -16.75 -7.08
N SER A 608 -13.57 -16.64 -8.21
CA SER A 608 -12.93 -16.57 -9.53
C SER A 608 -12.11 -15.29 -9.70
N VAL A 609 -12.55 -14.15 -9.17
CA VAL A 609 -11.73 -12.91 -9.20
C VAL A 609 -10.39 -13.12 -8.48
N ALA A 610 -10.39 -13.68 -7.28
CA ALA A 610 -9.17 -13.92 -6.51
C ALA A 610 -8.23 -14.91 -7.22
N LYS A 611 -8.77 -15.97 -7.81
CA LYS A 611 -7.99 -16.98 -8.55
C LYS A 611 -7.47 -16.45 -9.88
N LEU A 612 -8.28 -15.73 -10.66
CA LEU A 612 -7.86 -15.06 -11.89
C LEU A 612 -6.80 -14.00 -11.60
N SER A 613 -6.94 -13.25 -10.51
CA SER A 613 -5.91 -12.32 -10.05
C SER A 613 -4.59 -13.05 -9.81
N THR A 614 -4.61 -14.08 -8.95
CA THR A 614 -3.41 -14.89 -8.64
C THR A 614 -2.81 -15.54 -9.88
N PHE A 615 -3.62 -15.96 -10.84
CA PHE A 615 -3.14 -16.56 -12.09
C PHE A 615 -2.52 -15.54 -13.04
N MET A 616 -3.19 -14.40 -13.29
CA MET A 616 -2.66 -13.29 -14.10
C MET A 616 -1.34 -12.78 -13.54
N GLN A 617 -1.26 -12.78 -12.21
CA GLN A 617 -0.05 -12.49 -11.49
C GLN A 617 1.10 -13.38 -12.03
N HIS A 618 0.94 -14.70 -12.02
CA HIS A 618 1.97 -15.63 -12.51
C HIS A 618 2.19 -15.61 -14.04
N ILE A 619 1.32 -15.01 -14.84
CA ILE A 619 1.52 -14.84 -16.30
C ILE A 619 2.41 -13.62 -16.61
N ASN A 620 2.11 -12.48 -16.01
CA ASN A 620 2.82 -11.24 -16.28
C ASN A 620 2.89 -10.38 -15.01
N TRP A 621 4.10 -10.19 -14.49
CA TRP A 621 4.28 -9.37 -13.30
C TRP A 621 3.90 -7.90 -13.50
N GLU A 622 3.98 -7.33 -14.70
CA GLU A 622 3.58 -5.93 -14.87
C GLU A 622 2.06 -5.75 -14.66
N LEU A 623 1.29 -6.84 -14.82
CA LEU A 623 -0.15 -6.87 -14.60
C LEU A 623 -0.56 -7.32 -13.19
N HIS A 624 0.38 -7.87 -12.39
CA HIS A 624 0.22 -7.88 -10.93
C HIS A 624 -0.10 -6.45 -10.44
N ASN A 625 0.47 -5.42 -11.06
CA ASN A 625 0.70 -4.16 -10.34
C ASN A 625 -0.49 -3.19 -10.34
N ARG A 626 -1.57 -3.39 -11.10
CA ARG A 626 -2.65 -2.38 -11.17
C ARG A 626 -4.07 -2.90 -11.03
N ALA A 627 -4.45 -3.88 -11.83
CA ALA A 627 -5.83 -4.33 -11.85
C ALA A 627 -6.00 -5.66 -11.12
N ALA A 628 -5.12 -6.64 -11.34
CA ALA A 628 -5.20 -7.94 -10.69
C ALA A 628 -5.08 -7.85 -9.16
N VAL A 629 -4.00 -7.27 -8.62
CA VAL A 629 -3.85 -7.11 -7.16
C VAL A 629 -4.97 -6.25 -6.57
N HIS A 630 -5.38 -5.19 -7.26
CA HIS A 630 -6.48 -4.32 -6.83
C HIS A 630 -7.80 -5.09 -6.71
N MET A 631 -8.16 -5.88 -7.72
CA MET A 631 -9.35 -6.73 -7.73
C MET A 631 -9.24 -7.88 -6.74
N GLY A 632 -8.04 -8.43 -6.53
CA GLY A 632 -7.77 -9.43 -5.50
C GLY A 632 -8.00 -8.87 -4.09
N LEU A 633 -7.54 -7.65 -3.83
CA LEU A 633 -7.72 -6.93 -2.57
C LEU A 633 -9.17 -6.47 -2.34
N GLU A 634 -9.88 -6.05 -3.40
CA GLU A 634 -11.31 -5.68 -3.33
C GLU A 634 -12.19 -6.83 -2.89
N ASN A 635 -11.77 -8.04 -3.27
CA ASN A 635 -12.62 -9.21 -3.22
C ASN A 635 -12.15 -10.23 -2.19
N ILE A 636 -11.18 -9.83 -1.35
CA ILE A 636 -10.80 -10.53 -0.13
C ILE A 636 -12.09 -10.92 0.60
N PRO A 637 -12.35 -12.22 0.78
CA PRO A 637 -13.49 -12.69 1.57
C PRO A 637 -13.51 -11.96 2.91
N THR A 638 -14.69 -11.50 3.28
CA THR A 638 -14.93 -10.84 4.57
C THR A 638 -14.89 -11.83 5.74
N ASP A 639 -14.63 -13.12 5.44
CA ASP A 639 -14.42 -14.12 6.47
C ASP A 639 -13.15 -13.82 7.27
N ARG A 640 -13.21 -14.10 8.57
CA ARG A 640 -12.05 -13.97 9.47
C ARG A 640 -11.00 -15.06 9.23
N ALA A 641 -11.19 -15.94 8.25
CA ALA A 641 -10.31 -17.07 7.93
C ALA A 641 -9.23 -16.71 6.92
N LEU A 642 -9.13 -15.44 6.52
CA LEU A 642 -8.03 -14.98 5.68
C LEU A 642 -6.68 -15.04 6.41
N ASP A 643 -5.68 -15.59 5.74
CA ASP A 643 -4.30 -15.54 6.22
C ASP A 643 -3.79 -14.09 6.22
N LYS A 644 -3.90 -13.42 7.39
CA LYS A 644 -3.47 -12.02 7.61
C LYS A 644 -2.03 -11.77 7.13
N LYS A 645 -1.15 -12.78 7.17
CA LYS A 645 0.22 -12.70 6.66
C LYS A 645 0.25 -12.50 5.15
N ASN A 646 -0.48 -13.33 4.40
CA ASN A 646 -0.53 -13.21 2.94
C ASN A 646 -1.15 -11.87 2.52
N LEU A 647 -2.17 -11.40 3.23
CA LEU A 647 -2.71 -10.05 3.03
C LEU A 647 -1.62 -8.99 3.23
N PHE A 648 -0.85 -9.09 4.32
CA PHE A 648 0.24 -8.15 4.61
C PHE A 648 1.29 -8.11 3.49
N ILE A 649 1.70 -9.28 2.99
CA ILE A 649 2.65 -9.40 1.87
C ILE A 649 2.09 -8.75 0.60
N GLN A 650 0.81 -8.97 0.29
CA GLN A 650 0.16 -8.39 -0.89
C GLN A 650 0.07 -6.86 -0.81
N LEU A 651 -0.28 -6.33 0.37
CA LEU A 651 -0.28 -4.89 0.62
C LEU A 651 1.13 -4.29 0.54
N ALA A 652 2.15 -4.98 1.06
CA ALA A 652 3.54 -4.55 0.93
C ALA A 652 3.97 -4.47 -0.53
N LYS A 653 3.66 -5.49 -1.34
CA LYS A 653 3.89 -5.47 -2.80
C LYS A 653 3.20 -4.29 -3.47
N GLN A 654 1.92 -4.05 -3.13
CA GLN A 654 1.16 -2.95 -3.68
C GLN A 654 1.84 -1.60 -3.42
N LEU A 655 2.31 -1.36 -2.19
CA LEU A 655 2.99 -0.10 -1.83
C LEU A 655 4.34 0.06 -2.50
N ILE A 656 5.13 -1.01 -2.61
CA ILE A 656 6.43 -0.98 -3.29
C ILE A 656 6.27 -0.56 -4.75
N GLN A 657 5.17 -0.95 -5.39
CA GLN A 657 4.92 -0.72 -6.80
C GLN A 657 4.13 0.56 -7.08
N ASN A 658 3.16 0.88 -6.20
CA ASN A 658 2.30 2.06 -6.29
C ASN A 658 2.20 2.73 -4.92
N PRO A 659 3.22 3.51 -4.53
CA PRO A 659 3.22 4.24 -3.27
C PRO A 659 1.98 5.13 -3.08
N ASP A 660 1.41 5.66 -4.17
CA ASP A 660 0.19 6.50 -4.19
C ASP A 660 -1.10 5.74 -3.80
N ARG A 661 -1.04 4.42 -3.60
CA ARG A 661 -2.15 3.63 -3.05
C ARG A 661 -2.08 3.47 -1.54
N LEU A 662 -1.25 4.27 -0.87
CA LEU A 662 -1.10 4.22 0.59
C LEU A 662 -2.41 4.46 1.32
N ASN A 663 -3.18 5.50 0.98
CA ASN A 663 -4.50 5.73 1.58
C ASN A 663 -5.41 4.50 1.55
N ARG A 664 -5.39 3.76 0.43
CA ARG A 664 -6.18 2.53 0.29
C ARG A 664 -5.63 1.41 1.16
N THR A 665 -4.31 1.24 1.15
CA THR A 665 -3.62 0.25 2.00
C THR A 665 -3.97 0.51 3.46
N THR A 666 -3.88 1.76 3.91
CA THR A 666 -4.28 2.20 5.25
C THR A 666 -5.73 1.83 5.58
N ALA A 667 -6.67 2.04 4.66
CA ALA A 667 -8.07 1.69 4.87
C ALA A 667 -8.28 0.18 5.04
N ILE A 668 -7.62 -0.65 4.22
CA ILE A 668 -7.67 -2.12 4.33
C ILE A 668 -7.03 -2.58 5.64
N VAL A 669 -5.91 -1.97 6.02
CA VAL A 669 -5.18 -2.31 7.24
C VAL A 669 -5.99 -2.02 8.50
N LYS A 670 -6.55 -0.80 8.60
CA LYS A 670 -7.43 -0.42 9.71
C LYS A 670 -8.66 -1.32 9.83
N HIS A 671 -9.02 -2.04 8.76
CA HIS A 671 -10.13 -2.96 8.77
C HIS A 671 -9.75 -4.35 9.29
N PHE A 672 -8.68 -4.97 8.75
CA PHE A 672 -8.32 -6.36 9.10
C PHE A 672 -7.44 -6.50 10.35
N PHE A 673 -6.90 -5.39 10.83
CA PHE A 673 -6.00 -5.34 11.97
C PHE A 673 -6.58 -4.44 13.06
N ASP A 674 -6.57 -4.94 14.29
CA ASP A 674 -7.25 -4.32 15.44
C ASP A 674 -6.48 -3.11 16.01
N ASN A 675 -5.32 -2.76 15.44
CA ASN A 675 -4.47 -1.67 15.87
C ASN A 675 -3.75 -0.98 14.70
N ASP A 676 -3.19 0.20 14.95
CA ASP A 676 -2.46 0.99 13.95
C ASP A 676 -1.03 0.46 13.68
N PHE A 677 -0.55 -0.54 14.41
CA PHE A 677 0.82 -1.03 14.28
C PHE A 677 1.18 -1.52 12.85
N PRO A 678 0.33 -2.28 12.16
CA PRO A 678 0.49 -2.56 10.73
C PRO A 678 0.65 -1.31 9.85
N LEU A 679 -0.05 -0.22 10.13
CA LEU A 679 0.10 1.03 9.39
C LEU A 679 1.51 1.62 9.58
N GLU A 680 2.04 1.60 10.81
CA GLU A 680 3.42 2.02 11.08
C GLU A 680 4.44 1.24 10.24
N VAL A 681 4.26 -0.08 10.13
CA VAL A 681 5.12 -0.95 9.32
C VAL A 681 5.02 -0.58 7.83
N PHE A 682 3.83 -0.28 7.31
CA PHE A 682 3.67 0.15 5.92
C PHE A 682 4.28 1.53 5.65
N LEU A 683 4.19 2.46 6.60
CA LEU A 683 4.90 3.74 6.54
C LEU A 683 6.43 3.55 6.55
N ALA A 684 6.92 2.60 7.33
CA ALA A 684 8.33 2.23 7.34
C ALA A 684 8.76 1.56 6.02
N ILE A 685 7.92 0.72 5.39
CA ILE A 685 8.18 0.17 4.05
C ILE A 685 8.29 1.28 2.99
N LEU A 686 7.46 2.34 3.09
CA LEU A 686 7.57 3.49 2.19
C LEU A 686 8.90 4.24 2.36
N ASN A 687 9.45 4.30 3.57
CA ASN A 687 10.77 4.89 3.83
C ASN A 687 11.90 4.06 3.19
N LEU A 688 11.71 2.74 3.00
CA LEU A 688 12.68 1.86 2.33
C LEU A 688 12.69 2.01 0.81
N ASP A 689 11.64 2.60 0.22
CA ASP A 689 11.59 2.84 -1.21
C ASP A 689 12.50 4.01 -1.60
N ASN A 690 13.57 3.76 -2.34
CA ASN A 690 14.46 4.84 -2.81
C ASN A 690 14.05 5.39 -4.18
N ALA A 691 13.00 4.84 -4.79
CA ALA A 691 12.51 5.33 -6.07
C ALA A 691 12.06 6.78 -5.94
N GLN A 692 12.60 7.64 -6.80
CA GLN A 692 12.13 9.01 -6.93
C GLN A 692 11.04 9.00 -7.99
N THR A 693 9.78 8.97 -7.55
CA THR A 693 8.61 8.95 -8.43
C THR A 693 7.57 9.95 -7.96
N HIS A 694 6.74 10.45 -8.87
CA HIS A 694 5.64 11.33 -8.51
C HIS A 694 4.61 10.61 -7.62
N GLN A 695 4.46 9.28 -7.74
CA GLN A 695 3.61 8.50 -6.83
C GLN A 695 4.12 8.53 -5.39
N LYS A 696 5.44 8.44 -5.18
CA LYS A 696 6.02 8.61 -3.84
C LYS A 696 5.78 10.01 -3.29
N VAL A 697 5.82 11.04 -4.12
CA VAL A 697 5.45 12.41 -3.71
C VAL A 697 4.01 12.46 -3.21
N ILE A 698 3.07 11.84 -3.93
CA ILE A 698 1.66 11.75 -3.50
C ILE A 698 1.54 11.01 -2.17
N ALA A 699 2.20 9.86 -2.00
CA ALA A 699 2.20 9.11 -0.75
C ALA A 699 2.76 9.92 0.44
N LEU A 700 3.78 10.74 0.19
CA LEU A 700 4.36 11.64 1.20
C LEU A 700 3.39 12.77 1.58
N ILE A 701 2.64 13.32 0.63
CA ILE A 701 1.56 14.29 0.90
C ILE A 701 0.48 13.63 1.77
N GLU A 702 0.03 12.44 1.39
CA GLU A 702 -1.02 11.69 2.12
C GLU A 702 -0.63 11.38 3.57
N THR A 703 0.67 11.26 3.85
CA THR A 703 1.22 11.01 5.20
C THR A 703 1.60 12.27 5.96
N GLY A 704 1.30 13.46 5.41
CA GLY A 704 1.64 14.75 6.02
C GLY A 704 3.14 15.08 5.97
N LYS A 705 3.95 14.31 5.24
CA LYS A 705 5.40 14.54 5.06
C LYS A 705 5.67 15.54 3.92
N VAL A 706 5.00 16.69 3.96
CA VAL A 706 5.01 17.71 2.88
C VAL A 706 6.43 18.20 2.54
N GLU A 707 7.28 18.40 3.55
CA GLU A 707 8.68 18.82 3.32
C GLU A 707 9.48 17.78 2.50
N GLN A 708 9.27 16.48 2.77
CA GLN A 708 9.92 15.41 2.01
C GLN A 708 9.36 15.33 0.58
N ALA A 709 8.04 15.52 0.43
CA ALA A 709 7.37 15.59 -0.86
C ALA A 709 7.94 16.74 -1.72
N SER A 710 8.13 17.91 -1.11
CA SER A 710 8.71 19.12 -1.71
C SER A 710 10.15 18.93 -2.18
N HIS A 711 11.00 18.35 -1.33
CA HIS A 711 12.36 18.04 -1.74
C HIS A 711 12.40 17.03 -2.91
N LEU A 712 11.55 16.01 -2.85
CA LEU A 712 11.50 14.96 -3.86
C LEU A 712 11.02 15.48 -5.22
N ILE A 713 9.95 16.29 -5.24
CA ILE A 713 9.39 16.82 -6.49
C ILE A 713 10.34 17.84 -7.16
N GLN A 714 11.03 18.67 -6.38
CA GLN A 714 12.05 19.58 -6.92
C GLN A 714 13.22 18.81 -7.55
N ASN A 715 13.61 17.70 -6.94
CA ASN A 715 14.64 16.82 -7.49
C ASN A 715 14.17 16.16 -8.81
N LEU A 716 12.92 15.73 -8.86
CA LEU A 716 12.32 15.17 -10.08
C LEU A 716 12.29 16.18 -11.22
N LEU A 717 11.85 17.41 -10.96
CA LEU A 717 11.80 18.50 -11.94
C LEU A 717 13.20 18.88 -12.45
N SER A 718 14.23 18.75 -11.60
CA SER A 718 15.61 19.08 -11.98
C SER A 718 16.27 18.01 -12.86
N ASN A 719 15.84 16.74 -12.76
CA ASN A 719 16.52 15.61 -13.38
C ASN A 719 15.73 14.94 -14.52
N ASN A 720 14.46 15.27 -14.70
CA ASN A 720 13.58 14.65 -15.69
C ASN A 720 12.95 15.70 -16.60
N PRO A 721 12.50 15.32 -17.81
CA PRO A 721 11.69 16.18 -18.64
C PRO A 721 10.43 16.65 -17.89
N ILE A 722 10.12 17.94 -18.02
CA ILE A 722 8.89 18.50 -17.45
C ILE A 722 7.71 17.93 -18.24
N THR A 723 6.77 17.33 -17.52
CA THR A 723 5.52 16.77 -18.05
C THR A 723 4.34 17.36 -17.29
N ASP A 724 3.16 17.38 -17.88
CA ASP A 724 1.93 17.84 -17.23
C ASP A 724 1.68 17.11 -15.90
N LYS A 725 1.88 15.79 -15.87
CA LYS A 725 1.73 14.94 -14.70
C LYS A 725 2.65 15.33 -13.55
N LEU A 726 3.90 15.69 -13.87
CA LEU A 726 4.86 16.12 -12.87
C LEU A 726 4.51 17.51 -12.33
N LEU A 727 4.03 18.41 -13.18
CA LEU A 727 3.55 19.74 -12.79
C LEU A 727 2.28 19.66 -11.93
N VAL A 728 1.31 18.79 -12.25
CA VAL A 728 0.14 18.52 -11.39
C VAL A 728 0.55 17.94 -10.05
N THR A 729 1.59 17.10 -10.01
CA THR A 729 2.10 16.59 -8.73
C THR A 729 2.76 17.71 -7.93
N TYR A 730 3.50 18.60 -8.60
CA TYR A 730 4.13 19.76 -7.97
C TYR A 730 3.10 20.77 -7.45
N SER A 731 2.04 21.02 -8.20
CA SER A 731 0.95 21.91 -7.79
C SER A 731 0.27 21.41 -6.51
N LYS A 732 0.11 20.08 -6.35
CA LYS A 732 -0.39 19.48 -5.10
C LYS A 732 0.55 19.71 -3.92
N VAL A 733 1.87 19.62 -4.11
CA VAL A 733 2.84 19.95 -3.05
C VAL A 733 2.75 21.42 -2.67
N LEU A 734 2.77 22.32 -3.66
CA LEU A 734 2.67 23.77 -3.44
C LEU A 734 1.36 24.15 -2.74
N PHE A 735 0.28 23.45 -3.05
CA PHE A 735 -1.01 23.61 -2.39
C PHE A 735 -0.92 23.29 -0.89
N GLU A 736 -0.29 22.17 -0.52
CA GLU A 736 -0.08 21.79 0.89
C GLU A 736 0.93 22.71 1.61
N GLU A 737 1.84 23.36 0.87
CA GLU A 737 2.72 24.43 1.38
C GLU A 737 1.99 25.80 1.53
N GLY A 738 0.76 25.92 1.04
CA GLY A 738 -0.03 27.17 1.08
C GLY A 738 0.37 28.23 0.03
N LYS A 739 1.11 27.85 -1.02
CA LYS A 739 1.61 28.77 -2.07
C LYS A 739 0.67 28.85 -3.27
N TYR A 740 -0.57 29.29 -3.03
CA TYR A 740 -1.65 29.17 -4.02
C TYR A 740 -1.41 29.91 -5.34
N ASP A 741 -0.74 31.06 -5.33
CA ASP A 741 -0.43 31.81 -6.56
C ASP A 741 0.53 31.02 -7.47
N GLU A 742 1.55 30.38 -6.88
CA GLU A 742 2.46 29.50 -7.63
C GLU A 742 1.75 28.24 -8.15
N VAL A 743 0.73 27.73 -7.44
CA VAL A 743 -0.07 26.58 -7.90
C VAL A 743 -0.76 26.90 -9.22
N GLU A 744 -1.37 28.08 -9.33
CA GLU A 744 -2.07 28.50 -10.55
C GLU A 744 -1.11 28.62 -11.74
N ASP A 745 0.04 29.28 -11.55
CA ASP A 745 1.07 29.40 -12.59
C ASP A 745 1.56 28.05 -13.10
N ILE A 746 1.77 27.09 -12.19
CA ILE A 746 2.20 25.73 -12.53
C ILE A 746 1.10 24.96 -13.27
N LEU A 747 -0.16 25.11 -12.88
CA LEU A 747 -1.29 24.46 -13.55
C LEU A 747 -1.52 25.05 -14.95
N MET A 748 -1.37 26.35 -15.11
CA MET A 748 -1.43 27.00 -16.42
C MET A 748 -0.31 26.51 -17.34
N GLN A 749 0.90 26.32 -16.81
CA GLN A 749 1.99 25.66 -17.55
C GLN A 749 1.63 24.22 -17.94
N ALA A 750 1.02 23.43 -17.04
CA ALA A 750 0.61 22.06 -17.33
C ALA A 750 -0.46 22.00 -18.45
N ILE A 751 -1.46 22.87 -18.41
CA ILE A 751 -2.50 22.99 -19.44
C ILE A 751 -1.89 23.38 -20.79
N ASN A 752 -0.91 24.29 -20.80
CA ASN A 752 -0.23 24.69 -22.04
C ASN A 752 0.63 23.57 -22.65
N ILE A 753 1.12 22.62 -21.86
CA ILE A 753 1.84 21.44 -22.35
C ILE A 753 0.85 20.43 -22.95
N GLU A 754 -0.16 20.04 -22.17
CA GLU A 754 -1.16 19.06 -22.59
C GLU A 754 -2.48 19.35 -21.88
N PRO A 755 -3.52 19.83 -22.57
CA PRO A 755 -4.84 19.99 -21.96
C PRO A 755 -5.45 18.62 -21.63
N SER A 756 -5.59 18.30 -20.34
CA SER A 756 -6.06 16.99 -19.88
C SER A 756 -7.11 17.12 -18.77
N HIS A 757 -7.97 16.10 -18.62
CA HIS A 757 -8.97 16.05 -17.54
C HIS A 757 -8.33 16.28 -16.15
N ALA A 758 -7.13 15.75 -15.91
CA ALA A 758 -6.42 15.93 -14.64
C ALA A 758 -6.01 17.39 -14.39
N ASN A 759 -5.55 18.09 -15.42
CA ASN A 759 -5.08 19.47 -15.32
C ASN A 759 -6.23 20.43 -15.00
N TYR A 760 -7.35 20.30 -15.73
CA TYR A 760 -8.55 21.09 -15.47
C TYR A 760 -9.15 20.76 -14.10
N THR A 761 -9.20 19.48 -13.71
CA THR A 761 -9.72 19.08 -12.40
C THR A 761 -8.94 19.74 -11.26
N GLU A 762 -7.62 19.77 -11.36
CA GLU A 762 -6.77 20.36 -10.32
C GLU A 762 -6.85 21.90 -10.32
N LEU A 763 -7.00 22.54 -11.49
CA LEU A 763 -7.25 23.98 -11.59
C LEU A 763 -8.61 24.36 -10.98
N LEU A 764 -9.67 23.63 -11.33
CA LEU A 764 -10.99 23.85 -10.75
C LEU A 764 -10.99 23.60 -9.24
N ARG A 765 -10.19 22.65 -8.74
CA ARG A 765 -9.98 22.45 -7.30
C ARG A 765 -9.40 23.70 -6.64
N LEU A 766 -8.35 24.29 -7.21
CA LEU A 766 -7.74 25.52 -6.70
C LEU A 766 -8.72 26.71 -6.74
N LEU A 767 -9.39 26.95 -7.86
CA LEU A 767 -10.30 28.07 -8.03
C LEU A 767 -11.49 27.98 -7.07
N LYS A 768 -12.06 26.78 -6.88
CA LYS A 768 -13.11 26.54 -5.87
C LYS A 768 -12.59 26.77 -4.46
N PHE A 769 -11.37 26.34 -4.16
CA PHE A 769 -10.73 26.57 -2.86
C PHE A 769 -10.58 28.06 -2.54
N GLN A 770 -10.26 28.89 -3.54
CA GLN A 770 -10.17 30.35 -3.41
C GLN A 770 -11.53 31.06 -3.55
N GLY A 771 -12.64 30.35 -3.79
CA GLY A 771 -13.96 30.95 -4.01
C GLY A 771 -14.12 31.70 -5.34
N ARG A 772 -13.20 31.52 -6.30
CA ARG A 772 -13.17 32.18 -7.63
C ARG A 772 -14.10 31.47 -8.63
N PHE A 773 -15.37 31.33 -8.28
CA PHE A 773 -16.33 30.52 -9.05
C PHE A 773 -16.62 31.08 -10.46
N SER A 774 -16.55 32.41 -10.65
CA SER A 774 -16.74 33.05 -11.96
C SER A 774 -15.65 32.69 -12.96
N GLU A 775 -14.42 32.49 -12.47
CA GLU A 775 -13.31 32.04 -13.31
C GLU A 775 -13.37 30.53 -13.53
N ALA A 776 -13.76 29.78 -12.49
CA ALA A 776 -13.95 28.33 -12.60
C ALA A 776 -14.98 27.96 -13.68
N ILE A 777 -16.10 28.67 -13.79
CA ILE A 777 -17.10 28.40 -14.83
C ILE A 777 -16.59 28.73 -16.24
N HIS A 778 -15.72 29.74 -16.38
CA HIS A 778 -15.05 30.01 -17.66
C HIS A 778 -14.18 28.82 -18.09
N TRP A 779 -13.37 28.28 -17.17
CA TRP A 779 -12.53 27.11 -17.44
C TRP A 779 -13.30 25.83 -17.72
N VAL A 780 -14.50 25.66 -17.14
CA VAL A 780 -15.43 24.58 -17.53
C VAL A 780 -15.85 24.72 -18.99
N SER A 781 -16.18 25.94 -19.45
CA SER A 781 -16.52 26.18 -20.86
C SER A 781 -15.34 25.89 -21.78
N VAL A 782 -14.13 26.34 -21.42
CA VAL A 782 -12.90 26.06 -22.18
C VAL A 782 -12.63 24.55 -22.27
N ALA A 783 -12.79 23.80 -21.18
CA ALA A 783 -12.64 22.34 -21.20
C ALA A 783 -13.64 21.67 -22.15
N LYS A 784 -14.91 22.13 -22.15
CA LYS A 784 -15.94 21.63 -23.07
C LYS A 784 -15.60 21.91 -24.54
N GLU A 785 -15.11 23.11 -24.86
CA GLU A 785 -14.66 23.46 -26.21
C GLU A 785 -13.52 22.56 -26.70
N GLN A 786 -12.70 22.05 -25.79
CA GLN A 786 -11.62 21.11 -26.08
C GLN A 786 -12.03 19.63 -26.02
N ASN A 787 -13.33 19.32 -25.95
CA ASN A 787 -13.87 17.97 -25.79
C ASN A 787 -13.36 17.23 -24.53
N ILE A 788 -12.97 17.96 -23.49
CA ILE A 788 -12.57 17.38 -22.20
C ILE A 788 -13.83 17.20 -21.35
N LYS A 789 -14.26 15.95 -21.16
CA LYS A 789 -15.41 15.62 -20.32
C LYS A 789 -15.07 15.87 -18.85
N LEU A 790 -15.80 16.77 -18.22
CA LEU A 790 -15.80 17.01 -16.77
C LEU A 790 -17.09 16.46 -16.17
N THR A 791 -17.06 16.02 -14.90
CA THR A 791 -18.24 15.50 -14.21
C THR A 791 -19.14 16.63 -13.71
N ASP A 792 -20.41 16.58 -14.06
CA ASP A 792 -21.41 17.59 -13.70
C ASP A 792 -21.62 17.71 -12.20
N ASP A 793 -21.78 16.58 -11.49
CA ASP A 793 -21.98 16.52 -10.05
C ASP A 793 -20.70 16.77 -9.22
N GLY A 794 -19.53 16.33 -9.70
CA GLY A 794 -18.26 16.47 -8.96
C GLY A 794 -17.56 17.82 -9.11
N HIS A 795 -17.68 18.48 -10.26
CA HIS A 795 -16.92 19.70 -10.57
C HIS A 795 -17.81 20.91 -10.86
N ILE A 796 -18.86 20.73 -11.66
CA ILE A 796 -19.67 21.84 -12.16
C ILE A 796 -20.70 22.28 -11.13
N MET A 797 -21.34 21.34 -10.45
CA MET A 797 -22.35 21.60 -9.43
C MET A 797 -21.84 22.51 -8.29
N PRO A 798 -20.67 22.25 -7.66
CA PRO A 798 -20.11 23.16 -6.65
C PRO A 798 -19.86 24.59 -7.18
N ILE A 799 -19.53 24.73 -8.46
CA ILE A 799 -19.30 26.04 -9.11
C ILE A 799 -20.64 26.79 -9.25
N TYR A 800 -21.70 26.13 -9.73
CA TYR A 800 -23.02 26.77 -9.82
C TYR A 800 -23.56 27.17 -8.45
N PHE A 801 -23.39 26.33 -7.44
CA PHE A 801 -23.74 26.68 -6.08
C PHE A 801 -22.93 27.87 -5.56
N GLY A 802 -21.61 27.88 -5.77
CA GLY A 802 -20.75 29.02 -5.43
C GLY A 802 -21.14 30.32 -6.13
N LEU A 803 -21.66 30.25 -7.36
CA LEU A 803 -22.26 31.36 -8.11
C LEU A 803 -23.69 31.72 -7.68
N LYS A 804 -24.21 31.08 -6.62
CA LYS A 804 -25.58 31.23 -6.11
C LYS A 804 -26.67 30.86 -7.15
N LYS A 805 -26.34 30.03 -8.16
CA LYS A 805 -27.28 29.53 -9.17
C LYS A 805 -27.87 28.17 -8.76
N ILE A 806 -28.78 28.21 -7.78
CA ILE A 806 -29.33 27.01 -7.12
C ILE A 806 -29.98 26.03 -8.12
N GLU A 807 -30.88 26.51 -8.99
CA GLU A 807 -31.55 25.66 -9.98
C GLU A 807 -30.56 24.91 -10.88
N LEU A 808 -29.54 25.60 -11.40
CA LEU A 808 -28.53 24.97 -12.25
C LEU A 808 -27.68 23.95 -11.49
N GLY A 809 -27.37 24.23 -10.21
CA GLY A 809 -26.67 23.30 -9.34
C GLY A 809 -27.43 21.98 -9.19
N PHE A 810 -28.74 22.02 -8.89
CA PHE A 810 -29.55 20.80 -8.78
C PHE A 810 -29.80 20.11 -10.13
N LYS A 811 -29.88 20.85 -11.24
CA LYS A 811 -30.01 20.27 -12.59
C LYS A 811 -28.82 19.40 -13.00
N CYS A 812 -27.64 19.60 -12.40
CA CYS A 812 -26.49 18.71 -12.63
C CYS A 812 -26.77 17.24 -12.29
N PHE A 813 -27.73 16.94 -11.40
CA PHE A 813 -28.09 15.55 -11.09
C PHE A 813 -28.75 14.80 -12.25
N LEU A 814 -29.33 15.52 -13.22
CA LEU A 814 -29.94 14.95 -14.42
C LEU A 814 -28.91 14.27 -15.35
N GLN A 815 -27.62 14.55 -15.17
CA GLN A 815 -26.51 13.97 -15.93
C GLN A 815 -25.57 13.15 -15.04
N SER A 816 -26.04 12.71 -13.86
CA SER A 816 -25.19 11.95 -12.93
C SER A 816 -24.85 10.55 -13.45
N ALA A 817 -23.65 10.06 -13.13
CA ALA A 817 -23.23 8.69 -13.48
C ALA A 817 -24.12 7.62 -12.84
N VAL A 818 -24.74 7.93 -11.69
CA VAL A 818 -25.70 7.04 -11.01
C VAL A 818 -26.96 6.84 -11.87
N ARG A 819 -27.46 7.91 -12.49
CA ARG A 819 -28.59 7.85 -13.41
C ARG A 819 -28.26 6.96 -14.61
N GLU A 820 -27.13 7.20 -15.28
CA GLU A 820 -26.69 6.40 -16.44
C GLU A 820 -26.66 4.90 -16.09
N LYS A 821 -26.17 4.54 -14.89
CA LYS A 821 -26.18 3.15 -14.39
C LYS A 821 -27.58 2.59 -14.23
N LEU A 822 -28.50 3.29 -13.57
CA LEU A 822 -29.88 2.81 -13.38
C LEU A 822 -30.58 2.62 -14.73
N VAL A 823 -30.41 3.56 -15.66
CA VAL A 823 -30.93 3.45 -17.03
C VAL A 823 -30.37 2.20 -17.73
N SER A 824 -29.09 1.88 -17.57
CA SER A 824 -28.48 0.70 -18.19
C SER A 824 -29.06 -0.64 -17.72
N TYR A 825 -29.56 -0.72 -16.48
CA TYR A 825 -30.12 -1.96 -15.92
C TYR A 825 -31.65 -2.07 -16.06
N PHE A 826 -32.37 -0.95 -15.99
CA PHE A 826 -33.84 -0.94 -15.98
C PHE A 826 -34.48 -0.46 -17.30
N GLY A 827 -33.68 0.12 -18.20
CA GLY A 827 -34.14 0.65 -19.48
C GLY A 827 -34.89 1.99 -19.37
N ASN A 828 -35.08 2.63 -20.53
CA ASN A 828 -35.76 3.92 -20.64
C ASN A 828 -37.27 3.85 -20.32
N ASP A 829 -37.88 2.68 -20.44
CA ASP A 829 -39.32 2.50 -20.16
C ASP A 829 -39.66 2.73 -18.69
N LYS A 830 -38.80 2.23 -17.78
CA LYS A 830 -38.92 2.44 -16.33
C LYS A 830 -38.31 3.77 -15.88
N TYR A 831 -37.27 4.25 -16.57
CA TYR A 831 -36.59 5.50 -16.26
C TYR A 831 -36.98 6.61 -17.26
N LYS A 832 -38.23 7.08 -17.21
CA LYS A 832 -38.73 8.05 -18.17
C LYS A 832 -38.08 9.42 -18.02
N GLU A 833 -37.58 9.96 -19.13
CA GLU A 833 -37.16 11.36 -19.25
C GLU A 833 -38.42 12.25 -19.32
N SER A 834 -38.85 12.78 -18.17
CA SER A 834 -39.89 13.80 -18.13
C SER A 834 -39.60 14.82 -17.03
N GLU A 835 -39.75 16.10 -17.37
CA GLU A 835 -39.76 17.23 -16.45
C GLU A 835 -41.10 17.36 -15.71
N SER A 836 -42.15 16.62 -16.11
CA SER A 836 -43.41 16.61 -15.37
C SER A 836 -43.33 15.67 -14.16
N LEU A 837 -43.87 16.14 -13.02
CA LEU A 837 -44.12 15.33 -11.83
C LEU A 837 -45.47 14.64 -11.98
N ASP A 838 -45.55 13.65 -12.87
CA ASP A 838 -46.73 12.78 -12.98
C ASP A 838 -46.26 11.33 -12.97
N ALA A 839 -46.75 10.56 -12.00
CA ALA A 839 -46.41 9.16 -11.89
C ALA A 839 -47.49 8.37 -11.15
N ASP A 840 -47.74 7.17 -11.67
CA ASP A 840 -48.53 6.11 -11.06
C ASP A 840 -47.51 5.00 -10.73
N ASP A 841 -47.26 4.77 -9.42
CA ASP A 841 -46.26 3.86 -8.85
C ASP A 841 -44.78 4.17 -9.17
N LEU A 842 -44.26 5.25 -8.55
CA LEU A 842 -42.88 5.71 -8.64
C LEU A 842 -42.03 5.28 -7.44
N PHE A 843 -40.87 4.67 -7.70
CA PHE A 843 -39.85 4.46 -6.68
C PHE A 843 -38.75 5.53 -6.77
N LEU A 844 -38.66 6.37 -5.74
CA LEU A 844 -37.62 7.37 -5.58
C LEU A 844 -36.41 6.76 -4.86
N ILE A 845 -35.28 6.71 -5.54
CA ILE A 845 -34.06 6.08 -5.05
C ILE A 845 -33.11 7.17 -4.51
N CYS A 846 -32.74 7.05 -3.24
CA CYS A 846 -31.65 7.82 -2.65
C CYS A 846 -30.28 7.20 -3.03
N SER A 847 -29.32 8.05 -3.41
CA SER A 847 -27.96 7.66 -3.81
C SER A 847 -26.87 8.27 -2.94
N PHE A 848 -27.24 9.23 -2.08
CA PHE A 848 -26.31 9.96 -1.22
C PHE A 848 -26.22 9.35 0.19
N GLY A 849 -25.49 10.03 1.09
CA GLY A 849 -25.22 9.51 2.41
C GLY A 849 -26.34 9.89 3.36
N PRO A 850 -26.30 9.38 4.60
CA PRO A 850 -27.32 9.72 5.59
C PRO A 850 -27.48 11.23 5.80
N ALA A 851 -26.38 12.00 5.74
CA ALA A 851 -26.38 13.46 5.86
C ALA A 851 -27.20 14.13 4.74
N GLU A 852 -26.96 13.77 3.48
CA GLU A 852 -27.75 14.27 2.35
C GLU A 852 -29.21 13.83 2.42
N GLU A 853 -29.49 12.58 2.80
CA GLU A 853 -30.86 12.08 2.94
C GLU A 853 -31.65 12.85 3.99
N VAL A 854 -31.02 13.17 5.13
CA VAL A 854 -31.61 14.05 6.13
C VAL A 854 -31.94 15.40 5.51
N ARG A 855 -30.98 16.08 4.86
CA ARG A 855 -31.24 17.40 4.21
C ARG A 855 -32.37 17.34 3.18
N PHE A 856 -32.38 16.31 2.34
CA PHE A 856 -33.37 16.17 1.27
C PHE A 856 -34.73 15.69 1.78
N ALA A 857 -34.83 15.17 3.01
CA ALA A 857 -36.13 14.90 3.63
C ALA A 857 -36.98 16.17 3.80
N SER A 858 -36.37 17.35 3.76
CA SER A 858 -37.08 18.63 3.77
C SER A 858 -38.06 18.84 2.60
N VAL A 859 -37.94 18.11 1.48
CA VAL A 859 -38.90 18.16 0.35
C VAL A 859 -39.98 17.08 0.42
N TYR A 860 -39.96 16.16 1.39
CA TYR A 860 -40.85 14.99 1.38
C TYR A 860 -42.34 15.36 1.44
N ASN A 861 -42.71 16.37 2.24
CA ASN A 861 -44.10 16.86 2.30
C ASN A 861 -44.54 17.53 0.98
N GLU A 862 -43.63 18.22 0.29
CA GLU A 862 -43.90 18.84 -1.01
C GLU A 862 -44.07 17.78 -2.10
N ILE A 863 -43.23 16.73 -2.09
CA ILE A 863 -43.37 15.56 -2.98
C ILE A 863 -44.70 14.85 -2.73
N SER A 864 -45.03 14.61 -1.45
CA SER A 864 -46.31 14.02 -1.03
C SER A 864 -47.50 14.81 -1.56
N SER A 865 -47.44 16.15 -1.48
CA SER A 865 -48.48 17.04 -1.98
C SER A 865 -48.57 17.06 -3.51
N ALA A 866 -47.42 16.96 -4.20
CA ALA A 866 -47.36 17.01 -5.66
C ALA A 866 -47.78 15.70 -6.34
N LEU A 867 -47.41 14.54 -5.78
CA LEU A 867 -47.63 13.24 -6.40
C LEU A 867 -48.79 12.44 -5.78
N GLY A 868 -49.17 12.73 -4.53
CA GLY A 868 -50.09 11.91 -3.74
C GLY A 868 -49.41 10.68 -3.11
N ASN A 869 -49.75 10.39 -1.85
CA ASN A 869 -49.03 9.42 -1.01
C ASN A 869 -49.01 7.98 -1.54
N GLU A 870 -50.07 7.54 -2.21
CA GLU A 870 -50.20 6.17 -2.71
C GLU A 870 -49.40 5.95 -4.01
N ASN A 871 -48.96 7.02 -4.67
CA ASN A 871 -48.36 6.96 -5.99
C ASN A 871 -46.84 6.81 -5.97
N PHE A 872 -46.20 6.89 -4.79
CA PHE A 872 -44.74 6.76 -4.70
C PHE A 872 -44.26 6.10 -3.40
N LYS A 873 -43.00 5.68 -3.43
CA LYS A 873 -42.24 5.16 -2.29
C LYS A 873 -40.80 5.66 -2.37
N ILE A 874 -40.14 5.84 -1.23
CA ILE A 874 -38.78 6.41 -1.16
C ILE A 874 -37.83 5.39 -0.53
N SER A 875 -36.66 5.16 -1.13
CA SER A 875 -35.61 4.40 -0.44
C SER A 875 -34.92 5.25 0.62
N CYS A 876 -34.61 4.67 1.77
CA CYS A 876 -33.88 5.36 2.83
C CYS A 876 -32.76 4.48 3.39
N GLU A 877 -31.76 5.12 3.97
CA GLU A 877 -30.76 4.42 4.77
C GLU A 877 -31.44 3.69 5.95
N PRO A 878 -31.15 2.40 6.24
CA PRO A 878 -31.87 1.65 7.26
C PRO A 878 -31.85 2.30 8.66
N ARG A 879 -30.76 2.97 9.03
CA ARG A 879 -30.65 3.71 10.31
C ARG A 879 -31.61 4.91 10.41
N LEU A 880 -32.13 5.42 9.29
CA LEU A 880 -33.08 6.52 9.23
C LEU A 880 -34.54 6.04 9.12
N LEU A 881 -34.78 4.73 8.93
CA LEU A 881 -36.12 4.19 8.67
C LEU A 881 -37.14 4.60 9.74
N GLU A 882 -36.87 4.28 11.01
CA GLU A 882 -37.79 4.58 12.11
C GLU A 882 -38.03 6.09 12.29
N ILE A 883 -36.99 6.90 12.08
CA ILE A 883 -37.04 8.35 12.20
C ILE A 883 -37.91 8.94 11.09
N PHE A 884 -37.69 8.52 9.84
CA PHE A 884 -38.45 8.98 8.68
C PHE A 884 -39.91 8.50 8.74
N SER A 885 -40.16 7.24 9.09
CA SER A 885 -41.52 6.71 9.27
C SER A 885 -42.29 7.47 10.35
N ARG A 886 -41.64 7.84 11.46
CA ARG A 886 -42.26 8.64 12.53
C ARG A 886 -42.52 10.10 12.10
N SER A 887 -41.60 10.67 11.32
CA SER A 887 -41.68 12.08 10.91
C SER A 887 -42.66 12.29 9.75
N PHE A 888 -42.74 11.32 8.83
CA PHE A 888 -43.55 11.35 7.61
C PHE A 888 -44.43 10.08 7.50
N PRO A 889 -45.44 9.92 8.37
CA PRO A 889 -46.21 8.68 8.50
C PRO A 889 -47.01 8.29 7.25
N ASN A 890 -47.25 9.24 6.34
CA ASN A 890 -48.00 9.01 5.12
C ASN A 890 -47.12 8.59 3.94
N ILE A 891 -45.79 8.51 4.12
CA ILE A 891 -44.85 8.13 3.06
C ILE A 891 -44.33 6.73 3.34
N ARG A 892 -44.38 5.87 2.33
CA ARG A 892 -43.79 4.54 2.41
C ARG A 892 -42.28 4.59 2.15
N PHE A 893 -41.50 4.29 3.19
CA PHE A 893 -40.05 4.15 3.09
C PHE A 893 -39.62 2.70 2.88
N ILE A 894 -38.59 2.51 2.06
CA ILE A 894 -37.96 1.21 1.79
C ILE A 894 -36.53 1.28 2.32
N PRO A 895 -36.16 0.51 3.36
CA PRO A 895 -34.78 0.47 3.83
C PRO A 895 -33.89 -0.17 2.76
N VAL A 896 -32.87 0.55 2.33
CA VAL A 896 -31.92 0.08 1.30
C VAL A 896 -30.50 0.31 1.80
N THR A 897 -29.79 -0.77 2.03
CA THR A 897 -28.37 -0.74 2.42
C THR A 897 -27.50 -0.39 1.20
N ARG A 898 -26.58 0.57 1.36
CA ARG A 898 -25.69 1.03 0.28
C ARG A 898 -24.22 0.87 0.64
N ALA A 899 -23.51 -0.03 -0.05
CA ALA A 899 -22.09 -0.26 0.14
C ALA A 899 -21.25 0.73 -0.69
N ARG A 900 -20.90 1.88 -0.08
CA ARG A 900 -20.11 2.95 -0.75
C ARG A 900 -18.65 2.59 -1.00
N ASN A 901 -18.09 1.81 -0.08
CA ASN A 901 -16.89 1.00 -0.24
C ASN A 901 -17.33 -0.39 0.21
N PHE A 902 -16.91 -1.48 -0.44
CA PHE A 902 -17.17 -2.83 0.08
C PHE A 902 -16.51 -2.94 1.45
N ASN A 903 -17.29 -2.61 2.48
CA ASN A 903 -16.94 -2.72 3.88
C ASN A 903 -17.25 -4.15 4.26
N PRO A 904 -16.27 -4.91 4.79
CA PRO A 904 -16.51 -6.29 5.17
C PRO A 904 -17.60 -6.49 6.23
N ASN A 905 -18.00 -5.43 6.93
CA ASN A 905 -19.09 -5.45 7.90
C ASN A 905 -20.49 -5.47 7.25
N ILE A 906 -20.61 -5.27 5.93
CA ILE A 906 -21.89 -5.38 5.23
C ILE A 906 -21.99 -6.80 4.63
N PRO A 907 -22.98 -7.61 5.07
CA PRO A 907 -23.16 -8.97 4.55
C PRO A 907 -23.37 -8.97 3.03
N ARG A 908 -22.65 -9.84 2.31
CA ARG A 908 -22.72 -9.91 0.84
C ARG A 908 -24.06 -10.46 0.34
N GLU A 909 -24.74 -11.24 1.17
CA GLU A 909 -26.07 -11.81 0.96
C GLU A 909 -27.15 -10.72 0.84
N LEU A 910 -26.84 -9.48 1.20
CA LEU A 910 -27.72 -8.34 0.94
C LEU A 910 -27.73 -7.93 -0.53
N PHE A 911 -26.76 -8.36 -1.34
CA PHE A 911 -26.58 -7.90 -2.72
C PHE A 911 -26.57 -9.00 -3.78
N ASP A 912 -26.54 -10.27 -3.37
CA ASP A 912 -26.38 -11.44 -4.24
C ASP A 912 -27.50 -11.66 -5.28
N LYS A 913 -28.62 -10.94 -5.17
CA LYS A 913 -29.74 -10.95 -6.15
C LYS A 913 -29.76 -9.70 -7.02
N THR A 914 -28.89 -8.73 -6.77
CA THR A 914 -28.75 -7.59 -7.67
C THR A 914 -28.09 -8.07 -8.97
N PRO A 915 -28.43 -7.49 -10.13
CA PRO A 915 -27.96 -7.98 -11.42
C PRO A 915 -26.49 -7.68 -11.69
N GLY A 916 -25.87 -6.78 -10.92
CA GLY A 916 -24.43 -6.56 -10.99
C GLY A 916 -23.87 -5.83 -9.78
N SER A 917 -22.61 -6.13 -9.44
CA SER A 917 -21.94 -5.59 -8.24
C SER A 917 -21.68 -4.09 -8.28
N ASP A 918 -21.79 -3.44 -9.44
CA ASP A 918 -21.67 -1.99 -9.57
C ASP A 918 -22.94 -1.22 -9.19
N LEU A 919 -24.00 -1.93 -8.76
CA LEU A 919 -25.25 -1.39 -8.18
C LEU A 919 -25.26 -1.36 -6.66
N VAL A 920 -24.35 -2.07 -5.97
CA VAL A 920 -24.41 -2.22 -4.49
C VAL A 920 -24.26 -0.92 -3.73
N ASN A 921 -23.71 0.12 -4.37
CA ASN A 921 -23.62 1.47 -3.82
C ASN A 921 -24.94 2.27 -3.95
N ILE A 922 -25.96 1.71 -4.61
CA ILE A 922 -27.26 2.34 -4.88
C ILE A 922 -28.40 1.49 -4.32
N LEU A 923 -28.38 0.16 -4.57
CA LEU A 923 -29.44 -0.78 -4.22
C LEU A 923 -28.88 -2.06 -3.57
N ASP A 924 -29.60 -2.56 -2.58
CA ASP A 924 -29.52 -3.93 -2.10
C ASP A 924 -30.60 -4.80 -2.76
N ASN A 925 -30.70 -6.07 -2.36
CA ASN A 925 -31.70 -7.02 -2.83
C ASN A 925 -33.14 -6.52 -2.65
N THR A 926 -33.41 -5.81 -1.55
CA THR A 926 -34.73 -5.23 -1.27
C THR A 926 -35.04 -4.09 -2.24
N GLY A 927 -34.13 -3.13 -2.36
CA GLY A 927 -34.25 -2.01 -3.28
C GLY A 927 -34.36 -2.46 -4.74
N TYR A 928 -33.57 -3.47 -5.15
CA TYR A 928 -33.62 -4.04 -6.49
C TYR A 928 -34.97 -4.68 -6.79
N LYS A 929 -35.50 -5.50 -5.87
CA LYS A 929 -36.83 -6.10 -6.00
C LYS A 929 -37.90 -5.04 -6.21
N VAL A 930 -37.91 -4.00 -5.36
CA VAL A 930 -38.89 -2.91 -5.45
C VAL A 930 -38.75 -2.14 -6.76
N ALA A 931 -37.53 -1.83 -7.21
CA ALA A 931 -37.29 -1.16 -8.48
C ALA A 931 -37.81 -1.98 -9.68
N LYS A 932 -37.63 -3.31 -9.64
CA LYS A 932 -38.13 -4.22 -10.67
C LYS A 932 -39.66 -4.27 -10.71
N GLU A 933 -40.30 -4.30 -9.55
CA GLU A 933 -41.76 -4.37 -9.41
C GLU A 933 -42.45 -3.03 -9.70
N SER A 934 -41.78 -1.90 -9.49
CA SER A 934 -42.38 -0.57 -9.67
C SER A 934 -42.52 -0.20 -11.15
N LYS A 935 -43.60 0.51 -11.51
CA LYS A 935 -43.80 0.98 -12.90
C LYS A 935 -42.72 1.97 -13.35
N GLN A 936 -42.30 2.87 -12.45
CA GLN A 936 -41.27 3.88 -12.74
C GLN A 936 -40.25 3.99 -11.61
N ILE A 937 -39.02 4.40 -11.96
CA ILE A 937 -37.95 4.70 -11.00
C ILE A 937 -37.30 6.05 -11.34
N LYS A 938 -36.90 6.82 -10.32
CA LYS A 938 -36.10 8.05 -10.45
C LYS A 938 -35.19 8.23 -9.24
N LEU A 939 -34.11 9.00 -9.39
CA LEU A 939 -33.31 9.45 -8.26
C LEU A 939 -34.02 10.59 -7.53
N LEU A 940 -34.06 10.56 -6.20
CA LEU A 940 -34.63 11.65 -5.39
C LEU A 940 -33.95 12.99 -5.68
N SER A 941 -32.64 12.98 -5.90
CA SER A 941 -31.85 14.18 -6.16
C SER A 941 -32.25 14.91 -7.45
N GLU A 942 -32.82 14.19 -8.43
CA GLU A 942 -33.33 14.79 -9.67
C GLU A 942 -34.59 15.61 -9.44
N LEU A 943 -35.31 15.40 -8.33
CA LEU A 943 -36.52 16.15 -8.04
C LEU A 943 -36.22 17.48 -7.35
N LEU A 944 -35.03 17.67 -6.77
CA LEU A 944 -34.70 18.83 -5.95
C LEU A 944 -34.86 20.16 -6.69
N TRP A 945 -34.51 20.22 -7.98
CA TRP A 945 -34.62 21.46 -8.77
C TRP A 945 -36.08 21.87 -9.02
N HIS A 946 -37.05 20.97 -8.91
CA HIS A 946 -38.47 21.33 -8.99
C HIS A 946 -38.91 22.16 -7.78
N PHE A 947 -38.38 21.82 -6.59
CA PHE A 947 -38.78 22.40 -5.31
C PHE A 947 -37.80 23.46 -4.78
N ARG A 948 -36.56 23.49 -5.28
CA ARG A 948 -35.51 24.41 -4.85
C ARG A 948 -34.88 25.11 -6.05
N LYS A 949 -35.53 26.16 -6.57
CA LYS A 949 -35.00 26.95 -7.70
C LYS A 949 -34.16 28.12 -7.22
N ASN A 950 -34.51 28.70 -6.07
CA ASN A 950 -33.92 29.88 -5.46
C ASN A 950 -33.83 29.74 -3.94
N TYR A 951 -33.07 30.62 -3.28
CA TYR A 951 -32.92 30.65 -1.81
C TYR A 951 -34.24 30.76 -1.05
N LYS A 952 -35.24 31.45 -1.61
CA LYS A 952 -36.58 31.59 -1.01
C LYS A 952 -37.42 30.31 -1.03
N ASP A 953 -37.04 29.33 -1.84
CA ASP A 953 -37.80 28.09 -2.00
C ASP A 953 -37.36 27.04 -0.97
N PHE A 954 -36.32 27.34 -0.17
CA PHE A 954 -35.93 26.52 0.97
C PHE A 954 -36.89 26.75 2.15
N PRO A 955 -37.18 25.71 2.94
CA PRO A 955 -38.19 25.80 3.98
C PRO A 955 -37.71 26.66 5.15
N VAL A 956 -38.65 27.40 5.74
CA VAL A 956 -38.49 28.08 7.04
C VAL A 956 -39.20 27.21 8.07
N GLN A 957 -38.47 26.43 8.86
CA GLN A 957 -39.08 25.47 9.79
C GLN A 957 -38.18 25.15 10.99
N ASP A 958 -38.81 25.07 12.17
CA ASP A 958 -38.22 24.69 13.47
C ASP A 958 -37.96 23.17 13.57
N GLY A 959 -37.31 22.61 12.54
CA GLY A 959 -37.10 21.17 12.39
C GLY A 959 -38.26 20.43 11.71
N TYR A 960 -37.94 19.30 11.08
CA TYR A 960 -38.89 18.44 10.37
C TYR A 960 -38.77 16.95 10.75
N LEU A 961 -37.73 16.57 11.50
CA LEU A 961 -37.61 15.23 12.06
C LEU A 961 -38.13 15.19 13.49
N LYS A 962 -38.82 14.10 13.84
CA LYS A 962 -39.35 13.85 15.18
C LYS A 962 -38.45 12.89 15.93
N THR A 963 -38.08 13.23 17.15
CA THR A 963 -37.29 12.38 18.07
C THR A 963 -38.17 11.36 18.80
N ASN A 964 -37.55 10.41 19.49
CA ASN A 964 -38.26 9.38 20.24
C ASN A 964 -38.52 9.87 21.67
N HIS A 965 -39.78 10.20 21.98
CA HIS A 965 -40.16 10.81 23.25
C HIS A 965 -39.71 10.01 24.49
N ASP A 966 -39.78 8.68 24.45
CA ASP A 966 -39.40 7.85 25.61
C ASP A 966 -37.88 7.83 25.83
N LYS A 967 -37.12 7.74 24.74
CA LYS A 967 -35.65 7.85 24.79
C LYS A 967 -35.20 9.24 25.25
N ASN A 968 -35.87 10.30 24.78
CA ASN A 968 -35.59 11.67 25.19
C ASN A 968 -35.66 11.80 26.71
N LYS A 969 -36.74 11.29 27.32
CA LYS A 969 -36.94 11.35 28.77
C LYS A 969 -35.88 10.57 29.54
N LEU A 970 -35.53 9.37 29.10
CA LEU A 970 -34.51 8.53 29.74
C LEU A 970 -33.11 9.19 29.69
N LEU A 971 -32.76 9.83 28.56
CA LEU A 971 -31.48 10.52 28.41
C LEU A 971 -31.43 11.82 29.21
N ALA A 972 -32.55 12.55 29.30
CA ALA A 972 -32.67 13.76 30.14
C ALA A 972 -32.31 13.50 31.61
N GLU A 973 -32.67 12.32 32.14
CA GLU A 973 -32.38 11.93 33.53
C GLU A 973 -30.90 11.66 33.80
N ARG A 974 -30.13 11.35 32.75
CA ARG A 974 -28.69 11.04 32.83
C ARG A 974 -27.80 12.28 32.67
N LEU A 975 -28.37 13.39 32.21
CA LEU A 975 -27.65 14.64 31.95
C LEU A 975 -27.83 15.64 33.11
N PRO A 976 -26.83 16.50 33.38
CA PRO A 976 -26.93 17.45 34.49
C PRO A 976 -27.83 18.63 34.14
N LYS A 977 -28.83 18.92 34.99
CA LYS A 977 -29.90 19.90 34.72
C LYS A 977 -29.52 21.38 34.92
N ASN A 978 -28.46 21.69 35.66
CA ASN A 978 -28.06 23.06 36.02
C ASN A 978 -26.82 23.53 35.25
N LYS A 979 -26.56 22.97 34.08
CA LYS A 979 -25.41 23.31 33.25
C LYS A 979 -25.86 23.49 31.82
N THR A 980 -25.19 24.40 31.11
CA THR A 980 -25.34 24.52 29.66
C THR A 980 -24.62 23.35 28.99
N LEU A 981 -25.36 22.55 28.23
CA LEU A 981 -24.93 21.33 27.57
C LEU A 981 -24.72 21.57 26.08
N VAL A 982 -23.50 21.33 25.63
CA VAL A 982 -23.10 21.54 24.23
C VAL A 982 -22.60 20.24 23.64
N GLY A 983 -23.31 19.69 22.66
CA GLY A 983 -22.85 18.54 21.89
C GLY A 983 -21.65 18.92 21.04
N ILE A 984 -20.61 18.09 20.98
CA ILE A 984 -19.41 18.37 20.20
C ILE A 984 -18.97 17.18 19.35
N GLY A 985 -18.73 17.45 18.07
CA GLY A 985 -18.04 16.57 17.13
C GLY A 985 -17.00 17.39 16.35
N TRP A 986 -15.86 16.79 16.00
CA TRP A 986 -14.72 17.54 15.45
C TRP A 986 -14.18 17.01 14.14
N ARG A 987 -14.56 15.79 13.72
CA ARG A 987 -14.15 15.23 12.43
C ARG A 987 -15.09 14.16 11.88
N SER A 988 -14.87 13.79 10.62
CA SER A 988 -15.39 12.53 10.07
C SER A 988 -14.38 11.40 10.20
N GLN A 989 -14.86 10.16 10.28
CA GLN A 989 -14.04 8.96 10.11
C GLN A 989 -13.33 8.91 8.74
N LEU A 990 -13.90 9.57 7.72
CA LEU A 990 -13.29 9.69 6.39
C LEU A 990 -12.28 10.86 6.36
N THR A 991 -11.01 10.57 6.65
CA THR A 991 -9.93 11.56 6.70
C THR A 991 -8.99 11.46 5.50
N ASN A 992 -8.69 12.60 4.87
CA ASN A 992 -7.60 12.76 3.90
C ASN A 992 -7.18 14.24 3.89
N SER A 993 -6.10 14.63 3.19
CA SER A 993 -5.62 16.02 3.23
C SER A 993 -6.70 17.02 2.82
N GLN A 994 -7.52 16.68 1.82
CA GLN A 994 -8.62 17.52 1.33
C GLN A 994 -9.76 17.68 2.35
N ARG A 995 -10.08 16.65 3.13
CA ARG A 995 -11.15 16.70 4.14
C ARG A 995 -10.68 17.29 5.46
N ASN A 996 -9.43 17.02 5.84
CA ASN A 996 -8.83 17.41 7.12
C ASN A 996 -8.69 18.93 7.29
N ILE A 997 -8.79 19.70 6.21
CA ILE A 997 -8.88 21.16 6.30
C ILE A 997 -10.13 21.59 7.09
N HIS A 998 -11.24 20.86 6.94
CA HIS A 998 -12.53 21.17 7.58
C HIS A 998 -12.65 20.63 9.01
N TYR A 999 -11.68 19.86 9.49
CA TYR A 999 -11.73 19.16 10.78
C TYR A 999 -10.75 19.76 11.77
N LEU A 1000 -11.06 19.64 13.06
CA LEU A 1000 -10.20 20.09 14.15
C LEU A 1000 -9.72 18.88 14.95
N THR A 1001 -8.52 18.98 15.50
CA THR A 1001 -8.02 18.02 16.50
C THR A 1001 -8.55 18.38 17.89
N ILE A 1002 -8.58 17.41 18.82
CA ILE A 1002 -9.02 17.69 20.19
C ILE A 1002 -8.13 18.72 20.89
N GLN A 1003 -6.84 18.76 20.54
CA GLN A 1003 -5.88 19.73 21.06
C GLN A 1003 -6.13 21.14 20.51
N GLU A 1004 -6.52 21.27 19.23
CA GLU A 1004 -6.91 22.58 18.67
C GLU A 1004 -8.19 23.10 19.34
N LEU A 1005 -9.09 22.22 19.78
CA LEU A 1005 -10.32 22.58 20.50
C LEU A 1005 -10.11 22.87 21.99
N GLU A 1006 -8.90 22.72 22.52
CA GLU A 1006 -8.59 22.96 23.94
C GLU A 1006 -9.16 24.29 24.50
N PRO A 1007 -9.11 25.43 23.77
CA PRO A 1007 -9.66 26.69 24.27
C PRO A 1007 -11.14 26.62 24.66
N LEU A 1008 -11.96 25.80 23.97
CA LEU A 1008 -13.39 25.66 24.29
C LEU A 1008 -13.60 25.04 25.68
N PHE A 1009 -12.74 24.11 26.09
CA PHE A 1009 -12.82 23.45 27.41
C PHE A 1009 -12.47 24.39 28.57
N LYS A 1010 -11.89 25.57 28.30
CA LYS A 1010 -11.60 26.60 29.32
C LYS A 1010 -12.80 27.50 29.64
N ILE A 1011 -13.81 27.54 28.78
CA ILE A 1011 -14.99 28.40 28.95
C ILE A 1011 -15.82 27.93 30.16
N LYS A 1012 -16.03 28.79 31.15
CA LYS A 1012 -16.74 28.42 32.40
C LYS A 1012 -18.23 28.17 32.15
N ASN A 1013 -18.86 27.32 32.98
CA ASN A 1013 -20.30 27.01 32.99
C ASN A 1013 -20.88 26.33 31.75
N ILE A 1014 -20.03 25.86 30.83
CA ILE A 1014 -20.42 24.98 29.72
C ILE A 1014 -19.88 23.58 30.02
N THR A 1015 -20.67 22.55 29.73
CA THR A 1015 -20.23 21.15 29.74
C THR A 1015 -20.50 20.56 28.36
N PHE A 1016 -19.51 19.87 27.81
CA PHE A 1016 -19.62 19.28 26.49
C PHE A 1016 -20.15 17.85 26.58
N VAL A 1017 -20.88 17.41 25.56
CA VAL A 1017 -21.36 16.04 25.40
C VAL A 1017 -20.75 15.49 24.12
N ASN A 1018 -20.12 14.32 24.20
CA ASN A 1018 -19.47 13.72 23.05
C ASN A 1018 -20.50 13.27 22.00
N LEU A 1019 -20.37 13.77 20.77
CA LEU A 1019 -21.11 13.35 19.58
C LEU A 1019 -20.17 12.86 18.46
N GLN A 1020 -18.90 12.64 18.77
CA GLN A 1020 -17.91 12.11 17.84
C GLN A 1020 -18.14 10.60 17.67
N TYR A 1021 -18.32 10.16 16.42
CA TYR A 1021 -18.76 8.79 16.11
C TYR A 1021 -17.64 7.83 15.69
N ASP A 1022 -16.40 8.30 15.57
CA ASP A 1022 -15.24 7.44 15.33
C ASP A 1022 -14.52 7.06 16.63
N ASN A 1023 -13.51 6.20 16.55
CA ASN A 1023 -12.74 5.80 17.73
C ASN A 1023 -11.93 6.99 18.28
N CYS A 1024 -12.35 7.53 19.42
CA CYS A 1024 -11.79 8.72 20.04
C CYS A 1024 -11.44 8.53 21.53
N ASN A 1025 -11.32 7.30 22.02
CA ASN A 1025 -11.10 7.00 23.46
C ASN A 1025 -9.86 7.68 24.05
N SER A 1026 -8.77 7.76 23.29
CA SER A 1026 -7.55 8.47 23.71
C SER A 1026 -7.75 9.98 23.83
N GLU A 1027 -8.60 10.55 22.97
CA GLU A 1027 -8.91 11.98 22.97
C GLU A 1027 -9.85 12.33 24.12
N ILE A 1028 -10.84 11.46 24.40
CA ILE A 1028 -11.71 11.59 25.58
C ILE A 1028 -10.87 11.55 26.86
N SER A 1029 -9.96 10.57 26.98
CA SER A 1029 -9.05 10.45 28.12
C SER A 1029 -8.16 11.70 28.27
N TRP A 1030 -7.65 12.24 27.16
CA TRP A 1030 -6.83 13.45 27.14
C TRP A 1030 -7.56 14.68 27.71
N VAL A 1031 -8.86 14.82 27.42
CA VAL A 1031 -9.70 15.90 27.96
C VAL A 1031 -9.97 15.67 29.44
N GLU A 1032 -10.36 14.46 29.84
CA GLU A 1032 -10.71 14.16 31.24
C GLU A 1032 -9.51 14.35 32.18
N GLU A 1033 -8.30 13.99 31.77
CA GLU A 1033 -7.06 14.22 32.53
C GLU A 1033 -6.77 15.72 32.81
N ARG A 1034 -7.15 16.61 31.89
CA ARG A 1034 -6.82 18.04 31.93
C ARG A 1034 -7.96 18.92 32.41
N TYR A 1035 -9.19 18.52 32.09
CA TYR A 1035 -10.44 19.21 32.35
C TYR A 1035 -11.49 18.20 32.88
N PRO A 1036 -11.32 17.69 34.12
CA PRO A 1036 -12.20 16.64 34.65
C PRO A 1036 -13.68 17.03 34.62
N GLY A 1037 -14.53 16.12 34.12
CA GLY A 1037 -15.98 16.30 34.02
C GLY A 1037 -16.42 17.37 33.01
N LYS A 1038 -15.52 17.79 32.10
CA LYS A 1038 -15.81 18.79 31.07
C LYS A 1038 -16.43 18.22 29.81
N LEU A 1039 -16.16 16.95 29.51
CA LEU A 1039 -16.70 16.20 28.38
C LEU A 1039 -17.41 14.95 28.90
N ILE A 1040 -18.72 14.91 28.75
CA ILE A 1040 -19.56 13.75 29.11
C ILE A 1040 -19.55 12.79 27.91
N ASN A 1041 -19.15 11.55 28.14
CA ASN A 1041 -19.31 10.45 27.19
C ASN A 1041 -20.36 9.46 27.70
N LEU A 1042 -21.26 9.01 26.82
CA LEU A 1042 -22.24 7.97 27.12
C LEU A 1042 -21.89 6.71 26.33
N ASP A 1043 -21.04 5.87 26.92
CA ASP A 1043 -20.39 4.72 26.27
C ASP A 1043 -21.37 3.67 25.72
N ASP A 1044 -22.59 3.65 26.22
CA ASP A 1044 -23.68 2.75 25.81
C ASP A 1044 -24.45 3.23 24.57
N ILE A 1045 -24.20 4.45 24.08
CA ILE A 1045 -24.82 4.98 22.86
C ILE A 1045 -23.86 4.82 21.69
N ASP A 1046 -24.26 4.01 20.71
CA ASP A 1046 -23.53 3.91 19.44
C ASP A 1046 -23.81 5.14 18.57
N GLN A 1047 -22.88 6.11 18.63
CA GLN A 1047 -22.93 7.37 17.88
C GLN A 1047 -22.94 7.18 16.35
N TYR A 1048 -22.57 5.99 15.84
CA TYR A 1048 -22.53 5.69 14.41
C TYR A 1048 -23.76 4.93 13.93
N ASN A 1049 -24.23 3.92 14.66
CA ASN A 1049 -25.31 3.04 14.22
C ASN A 1049 -26.68 3.42 14.79
N ASP A 1050 -26.77 4.01 15.98
CA ASP A 1050 -28.03 4.31 16.66
C ASP A 1050 -28.43 5.78 16.53
N PHE A 1051 -28.75 6.21 15.30
CA PHE A 1051 -29.18 7.59 15.03
C PHE A 1051 -30.39 8.01 15.86
N ASP A 1052 -31.29 7.09 16.18
CA ASP A 1052 -32.49 7.40 16.96
C ASP A 1052 -32.14 7.81 18.39
N SER A 1053 -31.19 7.13 19.04
CA SER A 1053 -30.69 7.55 20.35
C SER A 1053 -29.80 8.80 20.29
N VAL A 1054 -29.02 8.98 19.22
CA VAL A 1054 -28.21 10.21 19.03
C VAL A 1054 -29.10 11.44 18.86
N LEU A 1055 -30.15 11.36 18.05
CA LEU A 1055 -31.17 12.40 17.92
C LEU A 1055 -31.85 12.70 19.26
N SER A 1056 -32.20 11.64 20.00
CA SER A 1056 -32.82 11.78 21.33
C SER A 1056 -31.87 12.42 22.36
N LEU A 1057 -30.56 12.20 22.21
CA LEU A 1057 -29.53 12.88 23.00
C LEU A 1057 -29.47 14.36 22.62
N MET A 1058 -29.44 14.70 21.32
CA MET A 1058 -29.38 16.07 20.82
C MET A 1058 -30.57 16.93 21.26
N GLU A 1059 -31.77 16.35 21.35
CA GLU A 1059 -32.97 17.03 21.87
C GLU A 1059 -32.78 17.56 23.30
N ASN A 1060 -31.92 16.92 24.08
CA ASN A 1060 -31.62 17.29 25.47
C ASN A 1060 -30.40 18.23 25.60
N LEU A 1061 -29.87 18.74 24.48
CA LEU A 1061 -28.72 19.66 24.45
C LEU A 1061 -29.19 21.06 24.10
N ASP A 1062 -28.50 22.07 24.63
CA ASP A 1062 -28.80 23.47 24.32
C ASP A 1062 -28.23 23.89 22.96
N MET A 1063 -27.16 23.22 22.51
CA MET A 1063 -26.48 23.50 21.24
C MET A 1063 -25.64 22.31 20.77
N VAL A 1064 -25.41 22.20 19.47
CA VAL A 1064 -24.43 21.28 18.86
C VAL A 1064 -23.35 22.07 18.10
N ILE A 1065 -22.10 21.64 18.22
CA ILE A 1065 -20.94 22.17 17.48
C ILE A 1065 -20.32 21.02 16.69
N ALA A 1066 -20.38 21.07 15.36
CA ALA A 1066 -19.80 20.02 14.53
C ALA A 1066 -19.47 20.46 13.08
N PRO A 1067 -18.50 19.81 12.40
CA PRO A 1067 -18.19 20.07 10.99
C PRO A 1067 -19.24 19.46 10.04
N CYS A 1068 -19.05 19.60 8.73
CA CYS A 1068 -19.91 18.96 7.70
C CYS A 1068 -19.99 17.44 7.85
N THR A 1069 -20.95 16.96 8.64
CA THR A 1069 -21.16 15.55 8.99
C THR A 1069 -22.64 15.28 9.21
N VAL A 1070 -23.02 14.01 9.26
CA VAL A 1070 -24.41 13.60 9.58
C VAL A 1070 -24.85 14.14 10.94
N THR A 1071 -23.94 14.24 11.93
CA THR A 1071 -24.22 14.79 13.27
C THR A 1071 -24.84 16.18 13.19
N THR A 1072 -24.29 17.06 12.34
CA THR A 1072 -24.73 18.45 12.19
C THR A 1072 -26.05 18.56 11.46
N ASP A 1073 -26.23 17.75 10.41
CA ASP A 1073 -27.49 17.74 9.66
C ASP A 1073 -28.64 17.12 10.49
N LEU A 1074 -28.37 16.12 11.35
CA LEU A 1074 -29.36 15.58 12.30
C LEU A 1074 -29.79 16.63 13.33
N ALA A 1075 -28.84 17.35 13.93
CA ALA A 1075 -29.13 18.40 14.90
C ALA A 1075 -29.98 19.53 14.27
N GLY A 1076 -29.60 19.98 13.07
CA GLY A 1076 -30.39 20.98 12.33
C GLY A 1076 -31.79 20.47 11.97
N ALA A 1077 -31.95 19.20 11.62
CA ALA A 1077 -33.23 18.63 11.20
C ALA A 1077 -34.26 18.46 12.32
N ILE A 1078 -33.83 18.46 13.59
CA ILE A 1078 -34.72 18.52 14.76
C ILE A 1078 -34.88 19.94 15.34
N GLY A 1079 -34.25 20.95 14.71
CA GLY A 1079 -34.31 22.32 15.19
C GLY A 1079 -33.37 22.64 16.36
N CYS A 1080 -32.44 21.74 16.71
CA CYS A 1080 -31.45 22.01 17.75
C CYS A 1080 -30.51 23.16 17.29
N PRO A 1081 -30.28 24.20 18.11
CA PRO A 1081 -29.31 25.25 17.80
C PRO A 1081 -27.95 24.65 17.46
N THR A 1082 -27.41 24.99 16.29
CA THR A 1082 -26.22 24.32 15.76
C THR A 1082 -25.19 25.32 15.25
N ILE A 1083 -23.96 25.20 15.72
CA ILE A 1083 -22.79 25.86 15.13
C ILE A 1083 -22.13 24.91 14.15
N TYR A 1084 -22.21 25.27 12.87
CA TYR A 1084 -21.57 24.55 11.79
C TYR A 1084 -20.18 25.12 11.54
N LEU A 1085 -19.12 24.32 11.72
CA LEU A 1085 -17.74 24.76 11.51
C LEU A 1085 -17.19 24.34 10.13
N SER A 1086 -16.54 25.29 9.45
CA SER A 1086 -15.85 25.05 8.18
C SER A 1086 -14.75 26.06 7.91
N THR A 1087 -13.76 25.65 7.14
CA THR A 1087 -12.65 26.49 6.67
C THR A 1087 -12.71 26.78 5.17
N HIS A 1088 -13.81 26.44 4.48
CA HIS A 1088 -13.82 26.39 3.00
C HIS A 1088 -15.03 27.08 2.34
N GLY A 1089 -14.79 27.62 1.14
CA GLY A 1089 -15.75 28.39 0.35
C GLY A 1089 -16.90 27.59 -0.29
N GLU A 1090 -16.70 26.28 -0.52
CA GLU A 1090 -17.68 25.42 -1.22
C GLU A 1090 -19.01 25.24 -0.50
N ILE A 1091 -19.11 25.62 0.77
CA ILE A 1091 -20.36 25.57 1.52
C ILE A 1091 -20.99 26.95 1.70
N LEU A 1092 -20.33 28.03 1.26
CA LEU A 1092 -20.82 29.40 1.46
C LEU A 1092 -22.17 29.64 0.78
N TRP A 1093 -22.48 28.86 -0.26
CA TRP A 1093 -23.79 28.89 -0.91
C TRP A 1093 -24.92 28.45 0.03
N ARG A 1094 -24.60 27.70 1.10
CA ARG A 1094 -25.59 27.34 2.12
C ARG A 1094 -25.92 28.50 3.04
N MET A 1095 -25.19 29.62 3.00
CA MET A 1095 -25.47 30.78 3.83
C MET A 1095 -26.43 31.71 3.10
N LYS A 1096 -27.62 31.95 3.67
CA LYS A 1096 -28.67 32.75 3.03
C LYS A 1096 -28.67 34.23 3.39
N ASP A 1097 -28.05 34.62 4.49
CA ASP A 1097 -28.07 35.98 5.06
C ASP A 1097 -26.71 36.40 5.67
N GLU A 1098 -26.64 37.63 6.17
CA GLU A 1098 -25.45 38.21 6.79
C GLU A 1098 -25.14 37.61 8.18
N GLU A 1099 -26.11 36.94 8.80
CA GLU A 1099 -25.91 36.22 10.05
C GLU A 1099 -25.31 34.82 9.85
N ASN A 1100 -25.08 34.43 8.58
CA ASN A 1100 -24.58 33.13 8.17
C ASN A 1100 -25.54 31.97 8.52
N THR A 1101 -26.85 32.18 8.43
CA THR A 1101 -27.87 31.13 8.61
C THR A 1101 -27.84 30.12 7.47
N ASP A 1102 -27.98 28.83 7.79
CA ASP A 1102 -28.05 27.77 6.79
C ASP A 1102 -29.36 27.82 5.98
N VAL A 1103 -29.29 27.48 4.68
CA VAL A 1103 -30.46 27.40 3.80
C VAL A 1103 -31.39 26.25 4.16
N TRP A 1104 -30.89 25.13 4.70
CA TRP A 1104 -31.73 23.99 5.04
C TRP A 1104 -32.27 24.04 6.47
N PHE A 1105 -31.57 24.73 7.37
CA PHE A 1105 -31.82 24.69 8.81
C PHE A 1105 -31.70 26.07 9.45
N ASP A 1106 -32.81 26.66 9.88
CA ASP A 1106 -32.81 27.98 10.53
C ASP A 1106 -32.10 27.99 11.89
N SER A 1107 -32.10 26.86 12.58
CA SER A 1107 -31.38 26.67 13.84
C SER A 1107 -29.86 26.61 13.68
N MET A 1108 -29.35 26.58 12.44
CA MET A 1108 -27.94 26.38 12.15
C MET A 1108 -27.26 27.67 11.67
N LYS A 1109 -26.16 28.03 12.34
CA LYS A 1109 -25.33 29.19 12.00
C LYS A 1109 -23.93 28.72 11.62
N HIS A 1110 -23.42 29.19 10.49
CA HIS A 1110 -22.07 28.88 10.03
C HIS A 1110 -21.03 29.71 10.76
N VAL A 1111 -19.87 29.10 10.99
CA VAL A 1111 -18.65 29.75 11.45
C VAL A 1111 -17.55 29.39 10.48
N PHE A 1112 -17.02 30.42 9.85
CA PHE A 1112 -16.05 30.30 8.79
C PHE A 1112 -14.81 31.12 9.11
N SER A 1113 -13.64 30.56 8.81
CA SER A 1113 -12.37 31.28 8.76
C SER A 1113 -11.82 31.27 7.34
N PRO A 1114 -11.01 32.27 6.93
CA PRO A 1114 -10.24 32.19 5.70
C PRO A 1114 -9.50 30.85 5.55
N PRO A 1115 -9.35 30.32 4.33
CA PRO A 1115 -8.81 28.98 4.12
C PRO A 1115 -7.46 28.77 4.81
N GLY A 1116 -7.36 27.70 5.60
CA GLY A 1116 -6.12 27.28 6.27
C GLY A 1116 -5.84 27.89 7.64
N ASN A 1117 -6.69 28.79 8.17
CA ASN A 1117 -6.46 29.40 9.49
C ASN A 1117 -7.35 28.81 10.60
N LYS A 1118 -7.03 27.57 11.03
CA LYS A 1118 -7.75 26.87 12.11
C LYS A 1118 -7.75 27.62 13.45
N LYS A 1119 -6.72 28.40 13.74
CA LYS A 1119 -6.64 29.19 14.98
C LYS A 1119 -7.71 30.28 15.03
N VAL A 1120 -7.91 31.00 13.93
CA VAL A 1120 -8.98 31.99 13.82
C VAL A 1120 -10.34 31.32 13.94
N LEU A 1121 -10.54 30.16 13.29
CA LEU A 1121 -11.78 29.40 13.42
C LEU A 1121 -12.09 29.07 14.90
N VAL A 1122 -11.11 28.55 15.64
CA VAL A 1122 -11.29 28.22 17.06
C VAL A 1122 -11.58 29.46 17.91
N GLN A 1123 -10.95 30.60 17.62
CA GLN A 1123 -11.22 31.86 18.31
C GLN A 1123 -12.67 32.32 18.06
N GLU A 1124 -13.11 32.33 16.80
CA GLU A 1124 -14.50 32.69 16.43
C GLU A 1124 -15.52 31.74 17.07
N LEU A 1125 -15.21 30.45 17.17
CA LEU A 1125 -16.03 29.49 17.89
C LEU A 1125 -16.15 29.82 19.39
N CYS A 1126 -15.04 30.20 20.04
CA CYS A 1126 -15.04 30.62 21.44
C CYS A 1126 -15.88 31.90 21.63
N ASP A 1127 -15.66 32.91 20.79
CA ASP A 1127 -16.33 34.20 20.88
C ASP A 1127 -17.84 34.05 20.68
N LYS A 1128 -18.27 33.26 19.68
CA LYS A 1128 -19.69 32.95 19.47
C LYS A 1128 -20.30 32.18 20.63
N LEU A 1129 -19.59 31.20 21.18
CA LEU A 1129 -20.09 30.41 22.29
C LEU A 1129 -20.21 31.24 23.59
N GLU A 1130 -19.25 32.13 23.85
CA GLU A 1130 -19.32 33.08 24.96
C GLU A 1130 -20.43 34.11 24.79
N ASN A 1131 -20.61 34.67 23.59
CA ASN A 1131 -21.68 35.62 23.29
C ASN A 1131 -23.06 34.96 23.45
N TRP A 1132 -23.27 33.79 22.86
CA TRP A 1132 -24.52 33.04 22.99
C TRP A 1132 -24.84 32.72 24.45
N LYS A 1133 -23.85 32.27 25.23
CA LYS A 1133 -24.00 32.06 26.67
C LYS A 1133 -24.44 33.34 27.38
N ASN A 1134 -23.79 34.47 27.07
CA ASN A 1134 -24.10 35.75 27.70
C ASN A 1134 -25.52 36.24 27.36
N GLU A 1135 -25.98 36.01 26.13
CA GLU A 1135 -27.34 36.30 25.68
C GLU A 1135 -28.39 35.43 26.38
N GLN A 1136 -28.12 34.13 26.56
CA GLN A 1136 -29.01 33.23 27.33
C GLN A 1136 -29.15 33.70 28.79
N THR A 1137 -28.06 34.12 29.44
CA THR A 1137 -28.14 34.73 30.78
C THR A 1137 -28.86 36.08 30.83
N LYS A 1138 -28.97 36.81 29.71
CA LYS A 1138 -29.68 38.09 29.63
C LYS A 1138 -31.18 37.93 29.31
N ASN A 1139 -31.55 36.90 28.52
CA ASN A 1139 -32.90 36.71 28.00
C ASN A 1139 -33.77 35.72 28.82
N GLY A 1140 -33.22 35.05 29.84
CA GLY A 1140 -33.95 34.05 30.64
C GLY A 1140 -33.81 34.21 32.16
N THR A 1141 -34.94 34.51 32.79
CA THR A 1141 -35.30 34.28 34.19
C THR A 1141 -34.90 32.90 34.72
N ASN A 1142 -34.40 32.86 35.96
CA ASN A 1142 -34.31 31.67 36.83
C ASN A 1142 -35.60 30.84 36.86
#